data_AF-A0A5B9QQD2-F1
#
_entry.id   AF-A0A5B9QQD2-F1
#
_cell.length_a   1.000
_cell.length_b   1.000
_cell.length_c   1.000
_cell.angle_alpha   90.00
_cell.angle_beta   90.00
_cell.angle_gamma   90.00
#
_symmetry.space_group_name_H-M   'P 1'
#
loop_
_entity.id
_entity.type
_entity.pdbx_description
1 polymer ?
#
loop_
_entity_poly.entity_id
_entity_poly.type
_entity_poly.pdbx_seq_one_letter_code
_entity_poly.pdbx_strand_id
1 'polypeptide(L)'
;MHPQIRRDGPGSCPICGMDLVPVRESADGVRTVSISSEIKSLMNVQVSPVRRQYVTADVRMVGKVEYDETRLAHITAWVPGRLERMFVDFTGVEVNKGDHMVQIYSEALYTAQEELLAATRRDRPQSSSRFIEPLDLAESAREKLRLLGLTPNQIQTIEQRGKSSETVTIYSPVGGVVVSKMKQEGDRVQTGDRIYTVADLNHLWVQMDAYESDLAWLRYGQDVEFTTEAYPGEVFHGRIAFIDPVLNEDTRTVKVRVNVSNDDSRLKPEMFVRAIVKSNVAAGGRVLDASLAGKWISPMHPEIVKDQPGDCDICGMPLVRAESLGYVTAEPSDAAKPLIVPASAVLLTGTRAIVYVQIPDADKPTYEGREIVIGPRAGDFYLVKAGLNEGDLVVTNGNFKLDSALQISAKPSMMTPQGGGGGGHNHGGMEMPKADEGVKMNASPMKLVPAVRDSMQGIVEQYKTIQEKVEAANLAEIRAGYDRLGKAVEAVPADLIGPPMRPQWFEVAMLLRNDVTEGREINSMREADRVFTLTRQHVNQMKAHFPLPMSHDEMQMPAMTNMDVPPEVTQQLNGFVGPYLGLGKALAADDLEAAKQAVPALHQRLASLLPIVSESKAVEMWSKEKRDLSEIVARLQKANDLAALRSGFALLSEQMLSLQRMFGFPTDAALYELHCPMAFEGRGASWIQSDNAVRNPYYGPSMLKCADKVEKL
;
A
#
# COMPACT_ATOMS: atom_id res chain seq x y z
N MET A 1 -33.55 13.48 2.56
CA MET A 1 -33.81 14.93 2.38
C MET A 1 -33.23 15.35 1.03
N HIS A 2 -33.86 16.25 0.27
CA HIS A 2 -33.48 16.62 -1.11
C HIS A 2 -32.87 18.05 -1.17
N PRO A 3 -31.61 18.25 -0.74
CA PRO A 3 -30.99 19.57 -0.59
C PRO A 3 -30.78 20.34 -1.92
N GLN A 4 -30.94 19.67 -3.06
CA GLN A 4 -30.94 20.29 -4.39
C GLN A 4 -32.17 21.15 -4.69
N ILE A 5 -33.28 20.94 -3.97
CA ILE A 5 -34.50 21.72 -4.18
C ILE A 5 -34.41 23.01 -3.36
N ARG A 6 -34.12 24.12 -4.04
CA ARG A 6 -34.12 25.47 -3.47
C ARG A 6 -35.26 26.28 -4.06
N ARG A 7 -35.96 27.03 -3.22
CA ARG A 7 -37.04 27.95 -3.61
C ARG A 7 -36.93 29.22 -2.78
N ASP A 8 -37.35 30.34 -3.35
CA ASP A 8 -37.31 31.67 -2.71
C ASP A 8 -38.41 31.88 -1.65
N GLY A 9 -39.12 30.81 -1.26
CA GLY A 9 -40.20 30.86 -0.27
C GLY A 9 -40.58 29.49 0.30
N PRO A 10 -41.42 29.47 1.35
CA PRO A 10 -41.92 28.23 1.95
C PRO A 10 -42.73 27.40 0.93
N GLY A 11 -42.61 26.09 1.01
CA GLY A 11 -43.31 25.15 0.12
C GLY A 11 -42.90 23.72 0.41
N SER A 12 -43.46 22.74 -0.31
CA SER A 12 -43.09 21.34 -0.17
C SER A 12 -42.06 20.91 -1.22
N CYS A 13 -41.19 19.98 -0.84
CA CYS A 13 -40.24 19.34 -1.74
C CYS A 13 -41.02 18.57 -2.81
N PRO A 14 -40.82 18.84 -4.11
CA PRO A 14 -41.56 18.19 -5.19
C PRO A 14 -41.21 16.70 -5.35
N ILE A 15 -40.13 16.23 -4.70
CA ILE A 15 -39.68 14.83 -4.78
C ILE A 15 -40.28 13.98 -3.66
N CYS A 16 -40.32 14.47 -2.41
CA CYS A 16 -40.85 13.69 -1.26
C CYS A 16 -42.10 14.28 -0.58
N GLY A 17 -42.59 15.44 -1.00
CA GLY A 17 -43.77 16.09 -0.41
C GLY A 17 -43.56 16.70 0.98
N MET A 18 -42.37 16.59 1.58
CA MET A 18 -42.06 17.20 2.89
C MET A 18 -41.82 18.70 2.78
N ASP A 19 -42.16 19.46 3.82
CA ASP A 19 -41.94 20.91 3.86
C ASP A 19 -40.46 21.29 3.70
N LEU A 20 -40.20 22.32 2.89
CA LEU A 20 -38.89 22.90 2.67
C LEU A 20 -38.47 23.70 3.90
N VAL A 21 -37.24 23.45 4.34
CA VAL A 21 -36.65 24.13 5.49
C VAL A 21 -35.86 25.34 4.99
N PRO A 22 -36.04 26.54 5.58
CA PRO A 22 -35.29 27.73 5.18
C PRO A 22 -33.78 27.53 5.37
N VAL A 23 -33.01 27.76 4.30
CA VAL A 23 -31.54 27.74 4.35
C VAL A 23 -31.07 28.99 5.10
N ARG A 24 -30.36 28.80 6.22
CA ARG A 24 -29.80 29.91 7.00
C ARG A 24 -28.54 30.44 6.32
N GLU A 25 -28.30 31.75 6.42
CA GLU A 25 -27.02 32.35 6.05
C GLU A 25 -25.89 31.61 6.77
N SER A 26 -25.01 31.04 5.97
CA SER A 26 -23.81 30.33 6.43
C SER A 26 -22.61 31.25 6.24
N ALA A 27 -21.62 31.15 7.13
CA ALA A 27 -20.44 32.01 7.04
C ALA A 27 -19.75 31.95 5.67
N ASP A 28 -19.10 33.07 5.33
CA ASP A 28 -18.27 33.23 4.14
C ASP A 28 -17.20 32.13 4.11
N GLY A 29 -17.24 31.29 3.07
CA GLY A 29 -16.30 30.19 2.87
C GLY A 29 -16.94 28.94 2.27
N VAL A 30 -16.14 28.20 1.48
CA VAL A 30 -16.58 27.05 0.68
C VAL A 30 -17.05 25.89 1.58
N ARG A 31 -16.24 25.52 2.58
CA ARG A 31 -16.52 24.45 3.56
C ARG A 31 -16.79 24.98 4.97
N THR A 32 -17.36 26.18 5.07
CA THR A 32 -17.49 26.88 6.35
C THR A 32 -18.91 26.82 6.89
N VAL A 33 -19.04 26.47 8.17
CA VAL A 33 -20.30 26.43 8.92
C VAL A 33 -20.19 27.29 10.18
N SER A 34 -21.21 28.10 10.43
CA SER A 34 -21.33 28.87 11.67
C SER A 34 -22.55 28.43 12.46
N ILE A 35 -22.37 28.21 13.75
CA ILE A 35 -23.42 27.78 14.68
C ILE A 35 -23.50 28.75 15.85
N SER A 36 -24.67 28.83 16.51
CA SER A 36 -24.79 29.61 17.75
C SER A 36 -24.09 28.90 18.92
N SER A 37 -23.78 29.64 19.99
CA SER A 37 -23.14 29.09 21.18
C SER A 37 -23.99 28.02 21.89
N GLU A 38 -25.31 28.16 21.83
CA GLU A 38 -26.26 27.16 22.37
C GLU A 38 -26.21 25.88 21.53
N ILE A 39 -26.18 26.01 20.20
CA ILE A 39 -26.06 24.86 19.28
C ILE A 39 -24.71 24.17 19.46
N LYS A 40 -23.61 24.93 19.63
CA LYS A 40 -22.28 24.37 19.95
C LYS A 40 -22.34 23.50 21.20
N SER A 41 -23.01 23.99 22.24
CA SER A 41 -23.15 23.31 23.53
C SER A 41 -24.05 22.06 23.41
N LEU A 42 -25.17 22.16 22.70
CA LEU A 42 -26.10 21.05 22.46
C LEU A 42 -25.49 19.96 21.56
N MET A 43 -24.65 20.36 20.61
CA MET A 43 -23.88 19.43 19.78
C MET A 43 -22.72 18.79 20.54
N ASN A 44 -22.35 19.31 21.72
CA ASN A 44 -21.19 18.95 22.53
C ASN A 44 -19.89 19.04 21.72
N VAL A 45 -19.72 20.12 20.96
CA VAL A 45 -18.53 20.30 20.12
C VAL A 45 -17.31 20.55 20.99
N GLN A 46 -16.31 19.68 20.89
CA GLN A 46 -15.03 19.80 21.59
C GLN A 46 -13.91 19.97 20.57
N VAL A 47 -12.90 20.76 20.96
CA VAL A 47 -11.74 21.03 20.11
C VAL A 47 -10.44 20.68 20.84
N SER A 48 -9.41 20.34 20.07
CA SER A 48 -8.06 20.10 20.56
C SER A 48 -7.06 20.80 19.64
N PRO A 49 -5.97 21.38 20.17
CA PRO A 49 -4.93 21.97 19.34
C PRO A 49 -4.14 20.87 18.61
N VAL A 50 -3.81 21.15 17.35
CA VAL A 50 -2.78 20.45 16.58
C VAL A 50 -1.42 20.86 17.14
N ARG A 51 -0.55 19.90 17.46
CA ARG A 51 0.76 20.15 18.08
C ARG A 51 1.83 19.26 17.47
N ARG A 52 3.09 19.67 17.60
CA ARG A 52 4.22 18.80 17.28
C ARG A 52 4.61 17.96 18.49
N GLN A 53 4.57 16.64 18.36
CA GLN A 53 4.91 15.74 19.44
C GLN A 53 5.43 14.41 18.92
N TYR A 54 6.43 13.84 19.60
CA TYR A 54 6.72 12.42 19.43
C TYR A 54 5.55 11.59 19.94
N VAL A 55 5.10 10.67 19.10
CA VAL A 55 4.03 9.72 19.43
C VAL A 55 4.61 8.32 19.42
N THR A 56 4.16 7.50 20.35
CA THR A 56 4.50 6.09 20.42
C THR A 56 3.38 5.31 19.77
N ALA A 57 3.72 4.47 18.81
CA ALA A 57 2.82 3.48 18.23
C ALA A 57 3.04 2.15 18.97
N ASP A 58 1.98 1.66 19.61
CA ASP A 58 1.98 0.32 20.21
C ASP A 58 1.53 -0.70 19.15
N VAL A 59 2.48 -1.45 18.60
CA VAL A 59 2.19 -2.56 17.69
C VAL A 59 1.97 -3.81 18.51
N ARG A 60 0.73 -4.29 18.54
CA ARG A 60 0.35 -5.50 19.26
C ARG A 60 0.39 -6.68 18.30
N MET A 61 1.17 -7.69 18.64
CA MET A 61 1.29 -8.91 17.85
C MET A 61 0.95 -10.13 18.70
N VAL A 62 0.52 -11.17 18.03
CA VAL A 62 0.30 -12.49 18.63
C VAL A 62 1.16 -13.51 17.90
N GLY A 63 1.54 -14.58 18.60
CA GLY A 63 2.46 -15.54 18.05
C GLY A 63 2.66 -16.73 18.96
N LYS A 64 3.75 -17.45 18.72
CA LYS A 64 4.18 -18.56 19.57
C LYS A 64 5.69 -18.63 19.70
N VAL A 65 6.13 -19.34 20.73
CA VAL A 65 7.52 -19.73 20.90
C VAL A 65 7.83 -20.90 19.97
N GLU A 66 8.95 -20.83 19.24
CA GLU A 66 9.44 -21.86 18.34
C GLU A 66 10.90 -22.23 18.66
N TYR A 67 11.33 -23.37 18.12
CA TYR A 67 12.73 -23.77 18.18
C TYR A 67 13.59 -22.82 17.35
N ASP A 68 14.81 -22.56 17.81
CA ASP A 68 15.83 -21.97 16.94
C ASP A 68 16.24 -23.02 15.88
N GLU A 69 15.74 -22.87 14.65
CA GLU A 69 16.03 -23.80 13.56
C GLU A 69 17.53 -23.89 13.24
N THR A 70 18.31 -22.83 13.51
CA THR A 70 19.76 -22.84 13.31
C THR A 70 20.50 -23.72 14.33
N ARG A 71 19.82 -24.08 15.43
CA ARG A 71 20.34 -24.93 16.51
C ARG A 71 19.65 -26.30 16.58
N LEU A 72 18.92 -26.68 15.53
CA LEU A 72 18.40 -28.03 15.39
C LEU A 72 19.48 -28.96 14.83
N ALA A 73 19.72 -30.06 15.53
CA ALA A 73 20.54 -31.15 15.04
C ALA A 73 19.68 -32.34 14.63
N HIS A 74 20.01 -32.94 13.50
CA HIS A 74 19.34 -34.14 13.01
C HIS A 74 20.30 -35.32 13.10
N ILE A 75 19.93 -36.32 13.89
CA ILE A 75 20.70 -37.55 14.02
C ILE A 75 20.18 -38.50 12.96
N THR A 76 21.01 -38.77 11.95
CA THR A 76 20.68 -39.62 10.81
C THR A 76 21.42 -40.95 10.87
N ALA A 77 20.92 -41.95 10.17
CA ALA A 77 21.64 -43.19 9.94
C ALA A 77 22.74 -42.95 8.89
N TRP A 78 24.01 -43.22 9.24
CA TRP A 78 25.12 -43.18 8.27
C TRP A 78 25.22 -44.44 7.43
N VAL A 79 24.64 -45.54 7.91
CA VAL A 79 24.64 -46.84 7.25
C VAL A 79 23.24 -47.45 7.22
N PRO A 80 22.93 -48.29 6.22
CA PRO A 80 21.71 -49.07 6.24
C PRO A 80 21.80 -50.14 7.34
N GLY A 81 20.68 -50.39 8.02
CA GLY A 81 20.63 -51.35 9.12
C GLY A 81 19.27 -51.45 9.79
N ARG A 82 19.19 -52.28 10.83
CA ARG A 82 18.03 -52.40 11.71
C ARG A 82 18.34 -51.78 13.06
N LEU A 83 17.45 -50.94 13.59
CA LEU A 83 17.59 -50.39 14.93
C LEU A 83 17.27 -51.50 15.94
N GLU A 84 18.27 -51.95 16.70
CA GLU A 84 18.13 -53.06 17.64
C GLU A 84 17.68 -52.59 19.02
N ARG A 85 18.23 -51.48 19.49
CA ARG A 85 17.92 -50.95 20.81
C ARG A 85 17.98 -49.43 20.82
N MET A 86 16.90 -48.77 21.21
CA MET A 86 16.91 -47.32 21.41
C MET A 86 17.19 -47.01 22.89
N PHE A 87 18.26 -46.25 23.16
CA PHE A 87 18.54 -45.79 24.52
C PHE A 87 17.70 -44.58 24.90
N VAL A 88 17.32 -43.77 23.90
CA VAL A 88 16.37 -42.67 24.01
C VAL A 88 15.04 -43.13 23.41
N ASP A 89 14.13 -43.58 24.26
CA ASP A 89 12.87 -44.21 23.86
C ASP A 89 11.67 -43.25 23.80
N PHE A 90 11.76 -42.04 24.35
CA PHE A 90 10.72 -41.00 24.24
C PHE A 90 11.30 -39.60 23.98
N THR A 91 10.45 -38.66 23.56
CA THR A 91 10.82 -37.25 23.33
C THR A 91 10.85 -36.47 24.65
N GLY A 92 11.65 -35.42 24.74
CA GLY A 92 11.86 -34.62 25.94
C GLY A 92 13.05 -35.06 26.79
N VAL A 93 13.76 -36.12 26.40
CA VAL A 93 15.01 -36.55 27.05
C VAL A 93 16.11 -35.55 26.72
N GLU A 94 16.79 -35.06 27.75
CA GLU A 94 18.00 -34.26 27.62
C GLU A 94 19.20 -35.18 27.37
N VAL A 95 20.01 -34.85 26.37
CA VAL A 95 21.20 -35.60 25.97
C VAL A 95 22.40 -34.68 25.89
N ASN A 96 23.55 -35.18 26.32
CA ASN A 96 24.84 -34.53 26.14
C ASN A 96 25.53 -35.03 24.87
N LYS A 97 26.48 -34.24 24.38
CA LYS A 97 27.37 -34.68 23.29
C LYS A 97 28.12 -35.94 23.73
N GLY A 98 27.99 -37.01 22.95
CA GLY A 98 28.59 -38.32 23.23
C GLY A 98 27.68 -39.31 23.96
N ASP A 99 26.45 -38.93 24.31
CA ASP A 99 25.50 -39.86 24.93
C ASP A 99 25.04 -40.94 23.94
N HIS A 100 24.69 -42.11 24.48
CA HIS A 100 24.23 -43.25 23.71
C HIS A 100 22.81 -42.99 23.20
N MET A 101 22.59 -43.05 21.88
CA MET A 101 21.27 -42.74 21.30
C MET A 101 20.53 -44.02 20.85
N VAL A 102 21.17 -44.83 20.01
CA VAL A 102 20.58 -46.04 19.44
C VAL A 102 21.65 -47.04 19.04
N GLN A 103 21.36 -48.33 19.15
CA GLN A 103 22.16 -49.41 18.58
C GLN A 103 21.58 -49.83 17.24
N ILE A 104 22.43 -49.91 16.23
CA ILE A 104 22.09 -50.35 14.89
C ILE A 104 22.84 -51.65 14.57
N TYR A 105 22.09 -52.65 14.10
CA TYR A 105 22.64 -53.80 13.40
C TYR A 105 22.87 -53.44 11.94
N SER A 106 24.10 -53.55 11.45
CA SER A 106 24.43 -53.24 10.06
C SER A 106 25.45 -54.22 9.49
N GLU A 107 25.06 -54.95 8.46
CA GLU A 107 25.92 -55.87 7.70
C GLU A 107 27.11 -55.13 7.07
N ALA A 108 26.89 -53.89 6.63
CA ALA A 108 27.94 -53.04 6.06
C ALA A 108 29.01 -52.69 7.10
N LEU A 109 28.60 -52.32 8.32
CA LEU A 109 29.54 -52.05 9.41
C LEU A 109 30.26 -53.31 9.88
N TYR A 110 29.56 -54.45 9.92
CA TYR A 110 30.18 -55.71 10.28
C TYR A 110 31.30 -56.09 9.29
N THR A 111 31.00 -56.00 7.99
CA THR A 111 31.97 -56.29 6.92
C THR A 111 33.17 -55.34 6.98
N ALA A 112 32.93 -54.03 7.17
CA ALA A 112 34.00 -53.04 7.30
C ALA A 112 34.88 -53.25 8.54
N GLN A 113 34.32 -53.76 9.65
CA GLN A 113 35.09 -54.13 10.83
C GLN A 113 36.00 -55.34 10.56
N GLU A 114 35.50 -56.38 9.89
CA GLU A 114 36.31 -57.55 9.52
C GLU A 114 37.46 -57.18 8.57
N GLU A 115 37.24 -56.26 7.63
CA GLU A 115 38.29 -55.73 6.76
C GLU A 115 39.41 -55.04 7.57
N LEU A 116 39.06 -54.18 8.53
CA LEU A 116 40.04 -53.53 9.42
C LEU A 116 40.84 -54.57 10.23
N LEU A 117 40.16 -55.55 10.82
CA LEU A 117 40.81 -56.59 11.62
C LEU A 117 41.71 -57.49 10.78
N ALA A 118 41.32 -57.79 9.54
CA ALA A 118 42.14 -58.55 8.60
C ALA A 118 43.39 -57.77 8.14
N ALA A 119 43.24 -56.47 7.85
CA ALA A 119 44.35 -55.59 7.48
C ALA A 119 45.36 -55.45 8.63
N THR A 120 44.88 -55.21 9.85
CA THR A 120 45.71 -55.07 11.06
C THR A 120 46.47 -56.35 11.41
N ARG A 121 45.92 -57.53 11.08
CA ARG A 121 46.61 -58.82 11.26
C ARG A 121 47.71 -59.06 10.21
N ARG A 122 47.56 -58.51 8.99
CA ARG A 122 48.54 -58.66 7.89
C ARG A 122 49.73 -57.72 8.01
N ASP A 123 49.56 -56.57 8.65
CA ASP A 123 50.61 -55.57 8.83
C ASP A 123 51.66 -55.93 9.91
N ARG A 124 51.69 -57.20 10.35
CA ARG A 124 52.85 -57.76 11.04
C ARG A 124 53.93 -58.05 9.99
N PRO A 125 55.15 -57.52 10.13
CA PRO A 125 56.05 -57.28 9.02
C PRO A 125 56.49 -58.57 8.33
N GLN A 126 55.98 -58.80 7.12
CA GLN A 126 56.70 -59.56 6.11
C GLN A 126 57.31 -58.57 5.11
N SER A 127 58.61 -58.35 5.33
CA SER A 127 59.60 -57.73 4.43
C SER A 127 59.16 -57.66 2.98
N SER A 128 58.90 -56.45 2.46
CA SER A 128 58.85 -56.19 1.03
C SER A 128 59.67 -54.94 0.65
N SER A 129 60.14 -54.97 -0.60
CA SER A 129 61.24 -54.24 -1.22
C SER A 129 61.31 -52.72 -0.97
N ARG A 130 62.53 -52.15 -0.90
CA ARG A 130 62.86 -50.73 -0.64
C ARG A 130 62.36 -49.70 -1.67
N PHE A 131 61.52 -50.09 -2.63
CA PHE A 131 61.14 -49.26 -3.78
C PHE A 131 59.62 -49.07 -3.95
N ILE A 132 58.80 -49.55 -3.00
CA ILE A 132 57.34 -49.38 -3.02
C ILE A 132 56.94 -48.80 -1.66
N GLU A 133 56.31 -47.63 -1.64
CA GLU A 133 55.63 -47.15 -0.42
C GLU A 133 54.55 -48.18 -0.05
N PRO A 134 54.60 -48.79 1.15
CA PRO A 134 53.57 -49.72 1.56
C PRO A 134 52.24 -48.95 1.66
N LEU A 135 51.21 -49.37 0.92
CA LEU A 135 49.86 -48.90 1.22
C LEU A 135 49.48 -49.42 2.61
N ASP A 136 49.24 -48.50 3.55
CA ASP A 136 48.66 -48.84 4.85
C ASP A 136 47.16 -49.20 4.64
N LEU A 137 46.92 -50.48 4.44
CA LEU A 137 45.58 -51.04 4.29
C LEU A 137 44.76 -50.89 5.59
N ALA A 138 45.41 -50.85 6.75
CA ALA A 138 44.73 -50.65 8.02
C ALA A 138 44.25 -49.19 8.13
N GLU A 139 45.07 -48.22 7.75
CA GLU A 139 44.67 -46.81 7.67
C GLU A 139 43.49 -46.59 6.71
N SER A 140 43.52 -47.23 5.54
CA SER A 140 42.41 -47.17 4.58
C SER A 140 41.10 -47.74 5.15
N ALA A 141 41.19 -48.84 5.92
CA ALA A 141 40.04 -49.45 6.58
C ALA A 141 39.52 -48.60 7.77
N ARG A 142 40.41 -47.94 8.52
CA ARG A 142 40.03 -46.96 9.57
C ARG A 142 39.27 -45.80 8.95
N GLU A 143 39.77 -45.26 7.83
CA GLU A 143 39.12 -44.15 7.15
C GLU A 143 37.75 -44.54 6.61
N LYS A 144 37.60 -45.75 6.05
CA LYS A 144 36.29 -46.30 5.65
C LYS A 144 35.31 -46.34 6.83
N LEU A 145 35.71 -46.86 8.00
CA LEU A 145 34.84 -46.90 9.18
C LEU A 145 34.49 -45.50 9.70
N ARG A 146 35.43 -44.56 9.64
CA ARG A 146 35.20 -43.15 10.00
C ARG A 146 34.16 -42.51 9.07
N LEU A 147 34.25 -42.75 7.77
CA LEU A 147 33.26 -42.29 6.77
C LEU A 147 31.88 -42.94 6.96
N LEU A 148 31.84 -44.17 7.49
CA LEU A 148 30.59 -44.84 7.88
C LEU A 148 30.06 -44.37 9.25
N GLY A 149 30.67 -43.36 9.86
CA GLY A 149 30.16 -42.65 11.03
C GLY A 149 30.66 -43.16 12.38
N LEU A 150 31.67 -44.05 12.41
CA LEU A 150 32.29 -44.46 13.68
C LEU A 150 33.27 -43.39 14.17
N THR A 151 33.25 -43.16 15.48
CA THR A 151 34.21 -42.27 16.14
C THR A 151 35.60 -42.93 16.22
N PRO A 152 36.70 -42.15 16.30
CA PRO A 152 38.05 -42.69 16.48
C PRO A 152 38.16 -43.64 17.69
N ASN A 153 37.47 -43.31 18.79
CA ASN A 153 37.44 -44.15 20.00
C ASN A 153 36.74 -45.49 19.76
N GLN A 154 35.65 -45.52 18.98
CA GLN A 154 34.99 -46.77 18.59
C GLN A 154 35.91 -47.66 17.74
N ILE A 155 36.60 -47.06 16.77
CA ILE A 155 37.54 -47.77 15.88
C ILE A 155 38.67 -48.39 16.71
N GLN A 156 39.29 -47.60 17.61
CA GLN A 156 40.34 -48.10 18.49
C GLN A 156 39.85 -49.23 19.41
N THR A 157 38.62 -49.13 19.91
CA THR A 157 37.99 -50.17 20.74
C THR A 157 37.81 -51.48 19.95
N ILE A 158 37.44 -51.39 18.67
CA ILE A 158 37.30 -52.56 17.79
C ILE A 158 38.66 -53.24 17.57
N GLU A 159 39.71 -52.46 17.32
CA GLU A 159 41.09 -52.97 17.16
C GLU A 159 41.60 -53.66 18.43
N GLN A 160 41.43 -53.02 19.60
CA GLN A 160 41.84 -53.58 20.89
C GLN A 160 41.09 -54.86 21.24
N ARG A 161 39.78 -54.89 20.94
CA ARG A 161 38.94 -56.08 21.17
C ARG A 161 39.30 -57.22 20.24
N GLY A 162 39.82 -56.94 19.04
CA GLY A 162 40.24 -57.93 18.05
C GLY A 162 39.10 -58.76 17.44
N LYS A 163 37.84 -58.37 17.70
CA LYS A 163 36.60 -59.03 17.24
C LYS A 163 35.60 -58.00 16.73
N SER A 164 34.93 -58.32 15.62
CA SER A 164 33.82 -57.56 15.06
C SER A 164 32.58 -57.63 15.96
N SER A 165 31.71 -56.63 15.84
CA SER A 165 30.39 -56.58 16.48
C SER A 165 29.31 -56.42 15.44
N GLU A 166 28.24 -57.19 15.60
CA GLU A 166 27.04 -57.11 14.77
C GLU A 166 26.28 -55.79 14.99
N THR A 167 26.38 -55.21 16.19
CA THR A 167 25.76 -53.94 16.53
C THR A 167 26.79 -52.84 16.81
N VAL A 168 26.43 -51.61 16.44
CA VAL A 168 27.22 -50.41 16.72
C VAL A 168 26.30 -49.37 17.37
N THR A 169 26.81 -48.65 18.36
CA THR A 169 26.07 -47.56 19.02
C THR A 169 26.30 -46.25 18.26
N ILE A 170 25.22 -45.57 17.91
CA ILE A 170 25.21 -44.20 17.40
C ILE A 170 25.13 -43.26 18.61
N TYR A 171 26.04 -42.28 18.63
CA TYR A 171 26.15 -41.29 19.70
C TYR A 171 25.57 -39.94 19.30
N SER A 172 25.19 -39.11 20.27
CA SER A 172 24.76 -37.74 20.00
C SER A 172 25.95 -36.85 19.59
N PRO A 173 25.91 -36.17 18.44
CA PRO A 173 26.96 -35.24 18.03
C PRO A 173 26.88 -33.88 18.78
N VAL A 174 25.73 -33.58 19.39
CA VAL A 174 25.45 -32.31 20.09
C VAL A 174 24.77 -32.56 21.44
N GLY A 175 24.76 -31.56 22.31
CA GLY A 175 23.89 -31.55 23.49
C GLY A 175 22.56 -30.87 23.20
N GLY A 176 21.49 -31.26 23.90
CA GLY A 176 20.17 -30.65 23.80
C GLY A 176 19.04 -31.60 24.19
N VAL A 177 17.81 -31.23 23.85
CA VAL A 177 16.61 -32.03 24.16
C VAL A 177 16.09 -32.71 22.91
N VAL A 178 15.71 -33.98 23.02
CA VAL A 178 15.18 -34.77 21.90
C VAL A 178 13.73 -34.36 21.63
N VAL A 179 13.50 -33.53 20.62
CA VAL A 179 12.18 -32.95 20.31
C VAL A 179 11.33 -33.83 19.40
N SER A 180 11.97 -34.70 18.63
CA SER A 180 11.25 -35.62 17.73
C SER A 180 12.00 -36.94 17.57
N LYS A 181 11.23 -38.03 17.53
CA LYS A 181 11.69 -39.40 17.28
C LYS A 181 10.94 -39.94 16.06
N MET A 182 11.66 -40.15 14.96
CA MET A 182 11.09 -40.49 13.65
C MET A 182 11.07 -42.00 13.37
N LYS A 183 11.84 -42.78 14.13
CA LYS A 183 11.97 -44.24 13.99
C LYS A 183 11.73 -44.93 15.32
N GLN A 184 11.37 -46.20 15.27
CA GLN A 184 11.14 -47.05 16.43
C GLN A 184 12.15 -48.20 16.47
N GLU A 185 12.29 -48.80 17.64
CA GLU A 185 13.08 -50.01 17.80
C GLU A 185 12.50 -51.13 16.91
N GLY A 186 13.36 -51.84 16.20
CA GLY A 186 12.99 -52.84 15.19
C GLY A 186 12.91 -52.29 13.75
N ASP A 187 12.84 -50.98 13.55
CA ASP A 187 12.76 -50.39 12.21
C ASP A 187 14.03 -50.62 11.40
N ARG A 188 13.87 -50.80 10.08
CA ARG A 188 14.97 -50.70 9.13
C ARG A 188 15.15 -49.25 8.67
N VAL A 189 16.39 -48.82 8.63
CA VAL A 189 16.81 -47.48 8.19
C VAL A 189 17.77 -47.57 7.01
N GLN A 190 17.71 -46.58 6.14
CA GLN A 190 18.69 -46.37 5.07
C GLN A 190 19.64 -45.21 5.40
N THR A 191 20.77 -45.13 4.70
CA THR A 191 21.68 -43.98 4.85
C THR A 191 20.94 -42.67 4.56
N GLY A 192 21.00 -41.73 5.49
CA GLY A 192 20.31 -40.44 5.42
C GLY A 192 18.97 -40.40 6.16
N ASP A 193 18.40 -41.55 6.54
CA ASP A 193 17.16 -41.58 7.33
C ASP A 193 17.35 -40.85 8.67
N ARG A 194 16.46 -39.92 8.98
CA ARG A 194 16.43 -39.22 10.28
C ARG A 194 15.89 -40.16 11.34
N ILE A 195 16.62 -40.31 12.45
CA ILE A 195 16.24 -41.11 13.61
C ILE A 195 15.68 -40.18 14.69
N TYR A 196 16.44 -39.15 15.06
CA TYR A 196 16.07 -38.15 16.07
C TYR A 196 16.27 -36.73 15.57
N THR A 197 15.54 -35.80 16.18
CA THR A 197 15.84 -34.37 16.13
C THR A 197 16.13 -33.89 17.55
N VAL A 198 17.27 -33.24 17.74
CA VAL A 198 17.72 -32.67 19.01
C VAL A 198 17.72 -31.15 18.87
N ALA A 199 17.19 -30.44 19.84
CA ALA A 199 17.13 -28.99 19.87
C ALA A 199 17.85 -28.42 21.10
N ASP A 200 18.57 -27.33 20.92
CA ASP A 200 19.00 -26.45 22.01
C ASP A 200 17.80 -25.61 22.48
N LEU A 201 17.38 -25.74 23.73
CA LEU A 201 16.24 -24.99 24.29
C LEU A 201 16.66 -23.74 25.06
N ASN A 202 17.96 -23.44 25.18
CA ASN A 202 18.45 -22.24 25.87
C ASN A 202 18.28 -20.98 25.01
N HIS A 203 18.14 -21.14 23.70
CA HIS A 203 17.86 -20.06 22.76
C HIS A 203 16.63 -20.45 21.95
N LEU A 204 15.59 -19.62 22.04
CA LEU A 204 14.32 -19.85 21.36
C LEU A 204 13.98 -18.68 20.48
N TRP A 205 13.10 -18.94 19.51
CA TRP A 205 12.50 -17.89 18.70
C TRP A 205 11.10 -17.62 19.19
N VAL A 206 10.71 -16.36 19.16
CA VAL A 206 9.33 -15.95 19.30
C VAL A 206 8.88 -15.46 17.94
N GLN A 207 7.98 -16.22 17.31
CA GLN A 207 7.48 -15.93 15.98
C GLN A 207 6.07 -15.40 16.08
N MET A 208 5.87 -14.19 15.54
CA MET A 208 4.65 -13.42 15.70
C MET A 208 4.14 -12.93 14.35
N ASP A 209 2.86 -12.60 14.31
CA ASP A 209 2.19 -12.07 13.13
C ASP A 209 1.96 -10.56 13.29
N ALA A 210 2.50 -9.78 12.36
CA ALA A 210 2.25 -8.34 12.23
C ALA A 210 1.31 -8.06 11.07
N TYR A 211 0.30 -7.22 11.26
CA TYR A 211 -0.58 -6.79 10.17
C TYR A 211 0.15 -5.88 9.18
N GLU A 212 -0.27 -5.91 7.91
CA GLU A 212 0.28 -5.07 6.84
C GLU A 212 0.31 -3.57 7.23
N SER A 213 -0.71 -3.08 7.93
CA SER A 213 -0.79 -1.69 8.41
C SER A 213 0.28 -1.31 9.44
N ASP A 214 0.79 -2.29 10.18
CA ASP A 214 1.71 -2.07 11.30
C ASP A 214 3.18 -2.16 10.88
N LEU A 215 3.46 -2.67 9.67
CA LEU A 215 4.82 -2.77 9.11
C LEU A 215 5.54 -1.41 9.01
N ALA A 216 4.78 -0.33 8.87
CA ALA A 216 5.33 1.03 8.90
C ALA A 216 6.14 1.29 10.19
N TRP A 217 5.75 0.64 11.28
CA TRP A 217 6.26 0.83 12.64
C TRP A 217 7.28 -0.20 13.09
N LEU A 218 7.52 -1.25 12.31
CA LEU A 218 8.41 -2.35 12.68
C LEU A 218 9.73 -2.29 11.93
N ARG A 219 10.85 -2.37 12.66
CA ARG A 219 12.21 -2.36 12.14
C ARG A 219 13.09 -3.36 12.89
N TYR A 220 14.20 -3.75 12.26
CA TYR A 220 15.16 -4.73 12.78
C TYR A 220 15.93 -4.21 13.99
N GLY A 221 15.89 -4.93 15.11
CA GLY A 221 16.61 -4.57 16.34
C GLY A 221 15.78 -3.83 17.39
N GLN A 222 14.51 -3.51 17.11
CA GLN A 222 13.61 -2.95 18.11
C GLN A 222 13.38 -3.92 19.26
N ASP A 223 13.26 -3.37 20.46
CA ASP A 223 12.90 -4.13 21.66
C ASP A 223 11.41 -4.52 21.63
N VAL A 224 11.15 -5.78 21.96
CA VAL A 224 9.83 -6.39 22.03
C VAL A 224 9.58 -6.83 23.46
N GLU A 225 8.48 -6.35 24.04
CA GLU A 225 7.93 -6.86 25.29
C GLU A 225 6.90 -7.93 24.96
N PHE A 226 7.01 -9.12 25.54
CA PHE A 226 6.00 -10.16 25.36
C PHE A 226 5.65 -10.88 26.65
N THR A 227 4.45 -11.42 26.67
CA THR A 227 3.88 -12.17 27.79
C THR A 227 3.38 -13.52 27.29
N THR A 228 3.38 -14.52 28.17
CA THR A 228 2.85 -15.85 27.86
C THR A 228 1.71 -16.17 28.80
N GLU A 229 0.76 -16.98 28.36
CA GLU A 229 -0.38 -17.38 29.21
C GLU A 229 0.06 -18.30 30.36
N ALA A 230 1.20 -18.99 30.21
CA ALA A 230 1.78 -19.84 31.24
C ALA A 230 2.33 -19.06 32.44
N TYR A 231 2.71 -17.79 32.24
CA TYR A 231 3.26 -16.91 33.30
C TYR A 231 2.57 -15.54 33.31
N PRO A 232 1.31 -15.46 33.81
CA PRO A 232 0.56 -14.21 33.81
C PRO A 232 1.24 -13.10 34.63
N GLY A 233 1.36 -11.91 34.04
CA GLY A 233 1.92 -10.72 34.69
C GLY A 233 3.44 -10.59 34.58
N GLU A 234 4.13 -11.61 34.06
CA GLU A 234 5.56 -11.54 33.79
C GLU A 234 5.82 -11.09 32.36
N VAL A 235 6.76 -10.15 32.20
CA VAL A 235 7.16 -9.58 30.92
C VAL A 235 8.53 -10.12 30.55
N PHE A 236 8.59 -10.76 29.39
CA PHE A 236 9.83 -11.18 28.76
C PHE A 236 10.22 -10.15 27.70
N HIS A 237 11.52 -10.08 27.44
CA HIS A 237 12.09 -9.15 26.47
C HIS A 237 12.84 -9.91 25.39
N GLY A 238 12.81 -9.38 24.17
CA GLY A 238 13.64 -9.84 23.07
C GLY A 238 13.81 -8.74 22.03
N ARG A 239 14.62 -8.99 21.00
CA ARG A 239 14.79 -8.06 19.88
C ARG A 239 14.31 -8.65 18.56
N ILE A 240 13.70 -7.82 17.73
CA ILE A 240 13.32 -8.20 16.37
C ILE A 240 14.58 -8.56 15.57
N ALA A 241 14.73 -9.84 15.26
CA ALA A 241 15.85 -10.37 14.50
C ALA A 241 15.51 -10.52 13.02
N PHE A 242 14.24 -10.75 12.68
CA PHE A 242 13.82 -10.91 11.29
C PHE A 242 12.38 -10.47 11.04
N ILE A 243 12.14 -9.83 9.89
CA ILE A 243 10.81 -9.49 9.39
C ILE A 243 10.73 -10.11 7.99
N ASP A 244 9.80 -11.04 7.80
CA ASP A 244 9.66 -11.78 6.55
C ASP A 244 9.38 -10.82 5.37
N PRO A 245 10.11 -10.92 4.25
CA PRO A 245 9.86 -10.07 3.08
C PRO A 245 8.56 -10.40 2.36
N VAL A 246 7.92 -11.54 2.67
CA VAL A 246 6.70 -12.01 2.00
C VAL A 246 5.48 -11.81 2.92
N LEU A 247 4.45 -11.16 2.37
CA LEU A 247 3.14 -11.05 3.01
C LEU A 247 2.36 -12.35 2.81
N ASN A 248 1.79 -12.89 3.88
CA ASN A 248 0.83 -13.99 3.77
C ASN A 248 -0.49 -13.48 3.17
N GLU A 249 -0.89 -14.01 2.02
CA GLU A 249 -2.08 -13.54 1.28
C GLU A 249 -3.40 -13.83 2.01
N ASP A 250 -3.46 -14.96 2.74
CA ASP A 250 -4.68 -15.40 3.44
C ASP A 250 -4.93 -14.57 4.70
N THR A 251 -3.89 -14.32 5.49
CA THR A 251 -4.02 -13.61 6.77
C THR A 251 -3.69 -12.12 6.68
N ARG A 252 -3.11 -11.66 5.56
CA ARG A 252 -2.59 -10.28 5.39
C ARG A 252 -1.62 -9.88 6.51
N THR A 253 -0.79 -10.83 6.94
CA THR A 253 0.22 -10.62 7.98
C THR A 253 1.61 -11.01 7.48
N VAL A 254 2.62 -10.44 8.15
CA VAL A 254 4.04 -10.74 7.95
C VAL A 254 4.57 -11.39 9.22
N LYS A 255 5.40 -12.42 9.05
CA LYS A 255 6.07 -13.08 10.18
C LYS A 255 7.20 -12.20 10.72
N VAL A 256 7.15 -11.93 12.01
CA VAL A 256 8.18 -11.21 12.76
C VAL A 256 8.80 -12.17 13.76
N ARG A 257 10.12 -12.35 13.66
CA ARG A 257 10.89 -13.25 14.52
C ARG A 257 11.72 -12.45 15.51
N VAL A 258 11.63 -12.85 16.77
CA VAL A 258 12.36 -12.29 17.90
C VAL A 258 13.24 -13.36 18.51
N ASN A 259 14.51 -13.04 18.74
CA ASN A 259 15.43 -13.93 19.44
C ASN A 259 15.26 -13.75 20.96
N VAL A 260 15.16 -14.85 21.69
CA VAL A 260 14.94 -14.86 23.13
C VAL A 260 15.87 -15.85 23.83
N SER A 261 16.55 -15.38 24.88
CA SER A 261 17.31 -16.22 25.80
C SER A 261 16.36 -16.91 26.78
N ASN A 262 16.57 -18.20 27.01
CA ASN A 262 15.75 -19.06 27.86
C ASN A 262 16.63 -19.77 28.91
N ASP A 263 17.52 -19.02 29.56
CA ASP A 263 18.49 -19.55 30.52
C ASP A 263 17.84 -20.20 31.75
N ASP A 264 16.61 -19.78 32.08
CA ASP A 264 15.82 -20.33 33.17
C ASP A 264 14.92 -21.51 32.74
N SER A 265 14.96 -21.90 31.46
CA SER A 265 14.21 -23.03 30.88
C SER A 265 12.69 -22.93 31.08
N ARG A 266 12.16 -21.72 31.26
CA ARG A 266 10.73 -21.49 31.51
C ARG A 266 9.91 -21.46 30.23
N LEU A 267 10.44 -20.84 29.18
CA LEU A 267 9.78 -20.78 27.89
C LEU A 267 9.87 -22.15 27.23
N LYS A 268 8.73 -22.66 26.78
CA LYS A 268 8.64 -23.91 26.02
C LYS A 268 8.15 -23.61 24.61
N PRO A 269 8.67 -24.32 23.60
CA PRO A 269 8.10 -24.30 22.25
C PRO A 269 6.59 -24.55 22.26
N GLU A 270 5.90 -23.95 21.29
CA GLU A 270 4.44 -23.91 21.13
C GLU A 270 3.67 -23.11 22.20
N MET A 271 4.33 -22.46 23.17
CA MET A 271 3.67 -21.51 24.05
C MET A 271 3.14 -20.31 23.27
N PHE A 272 1.88 -19.93 23.52
CA PHE A 272 1.28 -18.74 22.94
C PHE A 272 1.88 -17.47 23.56
N VAL A 273 2.18 -16.49 22.71
CA VAL A 273 2.73 -15.20 23.12
C VAL A 273 1.83 -14.04 22.69
N ARG A 274 1.81 -13.01 23.53
CA ARG A 274 1.26 -11.69 23.19
C ARG A 274 2.36 -10.67 23.36
N ALA A 275 2.68 -9.97 22.29
CA ALA A 275 3.79 -9.05 22.25
C ALA A 275 3.35 -7.63 21.93
N ILE A 276 4.12 -6.66 22.42
CA ILE A 276 3.94 -5.25 22.16
C ILE A 276 5.30 -4.68 21.79
N VAL A 277 5.37 -4.05 20.62
CA VAL A 277 6.51 -3.24 20.19
C VAL A 277 6.11 -1.78 20.32
N LYS A 278 6.85 -1.02 21.11
CA LYS A 278 6.63 0.41 21.33
C LYS A 278 7.55 1.19 20.40
N SER A 279 7.02 1.66 19.28
CA SER A 279 7.79 2.39 18.27
C SER A 279 7.58 3.88 18.44
N ASN A 280 8.62 4.64 18.78
CA ASN A 280 8.54 6.11 18.75
C ASN A 280 8.60 6.58 17.31
N VAL A 281 7.78 7.58 16.96
CA VAL A 281 7.66 8.07 15.60
C VAL A 281 8.19 9.48 15.47
N ALA A 282 9.16 9.68 14.57
CA ALA A 282 9.70 10.98 14.21
C ALA A 282 9.01 11.57 12.95
N ALA A 283 9.34 12.82 12.61
CA ALA A 283 8.89 13.46 11.37
C ALA A 283 9.14 12.56 10.14
N GLY A 284 8.15 12.51 9.24
CA GLY A 284 8.17 11.64 8.06
C GLY A 284 7.76 10.18 8.33
N GLY A 285 7.24 9.84 9.51
CA GLY A 285 6.71 8.51 9.82
C GLY A 285 7.79 7.44 10.00
N ARG A 286 9.03 7.85 10.26
CA ARG A 286 10.14 6.93 10.51
C ARG A 286 10.21 6.56 11.98
N VAL A 287 10.61 5.32 12.25
CA VAL A 287 10.80 4.78 13.59
C VAL A 287 12.08 5.38 14.19
N LEU A 288 11.93 5.96 15.38
CA LEU A 288 13.02 6.46 16.20
C LEU A 288 13.23 5.46 17.33
N ASP A 289 14.41 4.85 17.34
CA ASP A 289 14.88 4.07 18.48
C ASP A 289 16.10 4.76 19.06
N ALA A 290 15.94 5.36 20.25
CA ALA A 290 17.00 6.09 20.91
C ALA A 290 18.17 5.17 21.31
N SER A 291 17.91 3.87 21.51
CA SER A 291 18.94 2.90 21.90
C SER A 291 19.90 2.56 20.75
N LEU A 292 19.43 2.70 19.51
CA LEU A 292 20.18 2.42 18.28
C LEU A 292 20.85 3.67 17.70
N ALA A 293 20.70 4.82 18.35
CA ALA A 293 21.26 6.07 17.84
C ALA A 293 22.79 6.08 17.86
N GLY A 294 23.40 6.28 16.69
CA GLY A 294 24.86 6.26 16.51
C GLY A 294 25.49 4.86 16.56
N LYS A 295 24.68 3.80 16.65
CA LYS A 295 25.15 2.41 16.70
C LYS A 295 25.34 1.81 15.30
N TRP A 296 26.12 0.74 15.26
CA TRP A 296 26.45 -0.05 14.08
C TRP A 296 25.83 -1.44 14.21
N ILE A 297 25.07 -1.86 13.20
CA ILE A 297 24.26 -3.08 13.20
C ILE A 297 24.70 -3.98 12.04
N SER A 298 24.76 -5.29 12.26
CA SER A 298 25.00 -6.25 11.18
C SER A 298 23.71 -6.46 10.36
N PRO A 299 23.72 -6.26 9.02
CA PRO A 299 22.55 -6.52 8.17
C PRO A 299 22.05 -7.97 8.24
N MET A 300 22.96 -8.91 8.55
CA MET A 300 22.68 -10.34 8.60
C MET A 300 22.43 -10.87 10.02
N HIS A 301 22.82 -10.11 11.06
CA HIS A 301 22.74 -10.52 12.47
C HIS A 301 22.31 -9.31 13.31
N PRO A 302 21.03 -8.88 13.24
CA PRO A 302 20.58 -7.62 13.83
C PRO A 302 20.74 -7.53 15.35
N GLU A 303 20.94 -8.66 16.03
CA GLU A 303 21.32 -8.73 17.45
C GLU A 303 22.71 -8.18 17.75
N ILE A 304 23.60 -8.12 16.75
CA ILE A 304 24.95 -7.56 16.89
C ILE A 304 24.90 -6.06 16.66
N VAL A 305 24.85 -5.33 17.78
CA VAL A 305 24.86 -3.87 17.83
C VAL A 305 26.15 -3.40 18.53
N LYS A 306 26.95 -2.57 17.87
CA LYS A 306 28.21 -2.01 18.41
C LYS A 306 28.21 -0.49 18.40
N ASP A 307 29.01 0.09 19.28
CA ASP A 307 29.14 1.54 19.41
C ASP A 307 30.07 2.15 18.35
N GLN A 308 30.88 1.32 17.70
CA GLN A 308 31.92 1.73 16.76
C GLN A 308 31.81 0.93 15.45
N PRO A 309 32.28 1.50 14.32
CA PRO A 309 32.42 0.73 13.10
C PRO A 309 33.33 -0.48 13.31
N GLY A 310 33.01 -1.56 12.63
CA GLY A 310 33.77 -2.81 12.72
C GLY A 310 33.03 -3.93 12.00
N ASP A 311 33.46 -5.16 12.23
CA ASP A 311 32.87 -6.35 11.62
C ASP A 311 31.95 -7.08 12.60
N CYS A 312 30.98 -7.81 12.04
CA CYS A 312 30.08 -8.68 12.77
C CYS A 312 30.83 -9.88 13.37
N ASP A 313 30.60 -10.18 14.65
CA ASP A 313 31.28 -11.28 15.36
C ASP A 313 30.85 -12.67 14.88
N ILE A 314 29.73 -12.76 14.16
CA ILE A 314 29.16 -14.03 13.68
C ILE A 314 29.59 -14.32 12.23
N CYS A 315 29.46 -13.36 11.31
CA CYS A 315 29.75 -13.58 9.89
C CYS A 315 30.94 -12.81 9.33
N GLY A 316 31.55 -11.90 10.10
CA GLY A 316 32.69 -11.09 9.64
C GLY A 316 32.34 -10.03 8.58
N MET A 317 31.05 -9.78 8.28
CA MET A 317 30.64 -8.70 7.38
C MET A 317 30.75 -7.34 8.09
N PRO A 318 31.04 -6.25 7.34
CA PRO A 318 31.11 -4.91 7.91
C PRO A 318 29.74 -4.49 8.44
N LEU A 319 29.73 -3.97 9.66
CA LEU A 319 28.54 -3.39 10.26
C LEU A 319 28.12 -2.14 9.49
N VAL A 320 26.81 -1.93 9.37
CA VAL A 320 26.24 -0.73 8.78
C VAL A 320 25.67 0.18 9.86
N ARG A 321 25.64 1.47 9.56
CA ARG A 321 25.03 2.46 10.44
C ARG A 321 23.53 2.19 10.57
N ALA A 322 23.00 2.22 11.80
CA ALA A 322 21.57 2.01 12.06
C ALA A 322 20.69 2.92 11.19
N GLU A 323 21.15 4.14 10.85
CA GLU A 323 20.44 5.07 9.98
C GLU A 323 20.11 4.50 8.59
N SER A 324 21.02 3.67 8.04
CA SER A 324 20.86 3.08 6.71
C SER A 324 19.77 2.00 6.66
N LEU A 325 19.39 1.45 7.82
CA LEU A 325 18.33 0.44 7.97
C LEU A 325 16.94 1.07 8.23
N GLY A 326 16.81 2.39 8.07
CA GLY A 326 15.54 3.10 8.19
C GLY A 326 15.26 3.68 9.58
N TYR A 327 16.23 3.63 10.50
CA TYR A 327 16.17 4.36 11.76
C TYR A 327 16.53 5.83 11.57
N VAL A 328 15.86 6.73 12.28
CA VAL A 328 16.29 8.13 12.34
C VAL A 328 17.02 8.37 13.64
N THR A 329 18.28 8.78 13.51
CA THR A 329 19.06 9.30 14.63
C THR A 329 18.91 10.80 14.66
N ALA A 330 17.76 11.23 15.19
CA ALA A 330 17.67 12.60 15.64
C ALA A 330 18.14 12.61 17.09
N GLU A 331 19.13 13.46 17.41
CA GLU A 331 19.01 14.11 18.73
C GLU A 331 17.62 14.75 18.76
N PRO A 332 16.82 14.53 19.82
CA PRO A 332 15.45 15.01 19.88
C PRO A 332 15.42 16.55 19.87
N SER A 333 15.51 17.14 18.69
CA SER A 333 15.30 18.55 18.43
C SER A 333 13.81 18.78 18.14
N ASP A 334 13.28 19.94 18.54
CA ASP A 334 11.87 20.27 18.32
C ASP A 334 11.45 20.23 16.84
N ALA A 335 12.40 20.44 15.92
CA ALA A 335 12.17 20.33 14.47
C ALA A 335 11.84 18.90 13.99
N ALA A 336 12.28 17.87 14.71
CA ALA A 336 12.05 16.47 14.35
C ALA A 336 10.71 15.91 14.86
N LYS A 337 9.96 16.68 15.66
CA LYS A 337 8.63 16.27 16.13
C LYS A 337 7.61 16.33 14.99
N PRO A 338 6.92 15.23 14.66
CA PRO A 338 5.87 15.24 13.65
C PRO A 338 4.68 16.08 14.12
N LEU A 339 3.99 16.70 13.16
CA LEU A 339 2.69 17.33 13.40
C LEU A 339 1.66 16.22 13.59
N ILE A 340 0.87 16.27 14.67
CA ILE A 340 -0.11 15.23 14.99
C ILE A 340 -1.51 15.79 15.16
N VAL A 341 -2.50 14.98 14.81
CA VAL A 341 -3.93 15.27 15.00
C VAL A 341 -4.60 14.11 15.73
N PRO A 342 -5.48 14.36 16.73
CA PRO A 342 -6.22 13.28 17.39
C PRO A 342 -7.02 12.45 16.39
N ALA A 343 -6.98 11.13 16.52
CA ALA A 343 -7.67 10.22 15.61
C ALA A 343 -9.19 10.47 15.59
N SER A 344 -9.78 10.90 16.71
CA SER A 344 -11.20 11.22 16.78
C SER A 344 -11.60 12.47 15.98
N ALA A 345 -10.65 13.35 15.65
CA ALA A 345 -10.92 14.54 14.85
C ALA A 345 -11.01 14.27 13.35
N VAL A 346 -10.41 13.16 12.89
CA VAL A 346 -10.29 12.81 11.47
C VAL A 346 -11.50 12.00 11.03
N LEU A 347 -12.21 12.49 10.02
CA LEU A 347 -13.26 11.76 9.31
C LEU A 347 -12.67 11.16 8.04
N LEU A 348 -12.72 9.83 7.92
CA LEU A 348 -12.21 9.09 6.77
C LEU A 348 -13.33 8.74 5.79
N THR A 349 -13.13 9.04 4.51
CA THR A 349 -14.00 8.61 3.41
C THR A 349 -13.21 7.98 2.29
N GLY A 350 -13.19 6.65 2.26
CA GLY A 350 -12.34 5.91 1.33
C GLY A 350 -10.89 6.32 1.54
N THR A 351 -10.33 7.09 0.59
CA THR A 351 -8.95 7.60 0.62
C THR A 351 -8.79 9.01 1.13
N ARG A 352 -9.87 9.75 1.37
CA ARG A 352 -9.84 11.15 1.81
C ARG A 352 -9.95 11.26 3.33
N ALA A 353 -9.23 12.21 3.91
CA ALA A 353 -9.31 12.54 5.32
C ALA A 353 -9.76 14.00 5.48
N ILE A 354 -10.83 14.23 6.25
CA ILE A 354 -11.40 15.55 6.48
C ILE A 354 -11.38 15.84 7.98
N VAL A 355 -11.04 17.08 8.34
CA VAL A 355 -11.06 17.59 9.71
C VAL A 355 -11.80 18.92 9.75
N TYR A 356 -12.44 19.23 10.88
CA TYR A 356 -13.05 20.53 11.08
C TYR A 356 -12.15 21.38 11.96
N VAL A 357 -11.71 22.53 11.46
CA VAL A 357 -10.87 23.48 12.19
C VAL A 357 -11.74 24.65 12.65
N GLN A 358 -11.67 24.99 13.93
CA GLN A 358 -12.32 26.18 14.47
C GLN A 358 -11.59 27.43 13.99
N ILE A 359 -12.33 28.37 13.41
CA ILE A 359 -11.79 29.68 13.04
C ILE A 359 -11.70 30.54 14.31
N PRO A 360 -10.49 31.02 14.69
CA PRO A 360 -10.34 31.89 15.84
C PRO A 360 -11.00 33.25 15.58
N ASP A 361 -11.46 33.89 16.67
CA ASP A 361 -11.98 35.27 16.67
C ASP A 361 -13.17 35.56 15.74
N ALA A 362 -13.89 34.52 15.31
CA ALA A 362 -15.15 34.70 14.59
C ALA A 362 -16.29 35.14 15.54
N ASP A 363 -17.16 36.04 15.07
CA ASP A 363 -18.30 36.59 15.85
C ASP A 363 -19.23 35.50 16.43
N LYS A 364 -19.29 34.36 15.75
CA LYS A 364 -20.02 33.16 16.19
C LYS A 364 -19.07 31.97 16.10
N PRO A 365 -19.31 30.87 16.84
CA PRO A 365 -18.57 29.62 16.63
C PRO A 365 -18.61 29.16 15.17
N THR A 366 -17.49 29.32 14.48
CA THR A 366 -17.32 29.01 13.07
C THR A 366 -16.28 27.91 12.89
N TYR A 367 -16.58 26.96 12.00
CA TYR A 367 -15.73 25.82 11.69
C TYR A 367 -15.58 25.69 10.18
N GLU A 368 -14.37 25.36 9.74
CA GLU A 368 -13.99 25.12 8.35
C GLU A 368 -13.61 23.65 8.19
N GLY A 369 -14.27 22.95 7.27
CA GLY A 369 -13.88 21.60 6.88
C GLY A 369 -12.66 21.65 5.96
N ARG A 370 -11.53 21.09 6.39
CA ARG A 370 -10.30 20.99 5.60
C ARG A 370 -10.03 19.54 5.22
N GLU A 371 -9.59 19.34 3.98
CA GLU A 371 -9.09 18.07 3.51
C GLU A 371 -7.59 17.99 3.80
N ILE A 372 -7.15 16.91 4.44
CA ILE A 372 -5.80 16.75 4.95
C ILE A 372 -5.15 15.49 4.40
N VAL A 373 -3.83 15.50 4.29
CA VAL A 373 -3.05 14.28 4.02
C VAL A 373 -2.51 13.77 5.35
N ILE A 374 -2.93 12.56 5.73
CA ILE A 374 -2.47 11.89 6.94
C ILE A 374 -1.40 10.86 6.61
N GLY A 375 -0.48 10.67 7.55
CA GLY A 375 0.42 9.54 7.61
C GLY A 375 -0.20 8.38 8.39
N PRO A 376 0.61 7.34 8.66
CA PRO A 376 0.15 6.19 9.42
C PRO A 376 -0.29 6.57 10.84
N ARG A 377 -1.20 5.78 11.42
CA ARG A 377 -1.76 6.00 12.76
C ARG A 377 -0.78 5.57 13.85
N ALA A 378 -0.50 6.45 14.79
CA ALA A 378 0.36 6.17 15.94
C ALA A 378 -0.45 6.35 17.24
N GLY A 379 -0.95 5.24 17.77
CA GLY A 379 -1.81 5.22 18.94
C GLY A 379 -3.13 5.97 18.70
N ASP A 380 -3.39 6.99 19.51
CA ASP A 380 -4.61 7.83 19.44
C ASP A 380 -4.48 9.02 18.47
N PHE A 381 -3.40 9.08 17.68
CA PHE A 381 -3.11 10.17 16.79
C PHE A 381 -2.83 9.70 15.36
N TYR A 382 -3.14 10.54 14.38
CA TYR A 382 -2.57 10.46 13.05
C TYR A 382 -1.42 11.45 12.91
N LEU A 383 -0.39 11.05 12.17
CA LEU A 383 0.59 12.01 11.68
C LEU A 383 -0.06 12.86 10.60
N VAL A 384 0.18 14.16 10.60
CA VAL A 384 -0.30 15.08 9.56
C VAL A 384 0.87 15.36 8.62
N LYS A 385 0.69 15.04 7.34
CA LYS A 385 1.65 15.36 6.27
C LYS A 385 1.33 16.71 5.64
N ALA A 386 0.04 17.03 5.43
CA ALA A 386 -0.40 18.31 4.87
C ALA A 386 -1.82 18.68 5.32
N GLY A 387 -2.17 19.96 5.19
CA GLY A 387 -3.53 20.50 5.37
C GLY A 387 -3.85 21.10 6.75
N LEU A 388 -2.95 20.99 7.74
CA LEU A 388 -3.06 21.64 9.05
C LEU A 388 -1.77 22.35 9.43
N ASN A 389 -1.90 23.35 10.28
CA ASN A 389 -0.80 24.04 10.92
C ASN A 389 -0.76 23.74 12.42
N GLU A 390 0.42 23.91 13.02
CA GLU A 390 0.55 23.86 14.48
C GLU A 390 -0.28 24.98 15.12
N GLY A 391 -1.02 24.64 16.18
CA GLY A 391 -1.96 25.55 16.85
C GLY A 391 -3.38 25.53 16.30
N ASP A 392 -3.64 24.95 15.11
CA ASP A 392 -5.01 24.80 14.59
C ASP A 392 -5.89 24.05 15.60
N LEU A 393 -7.08 24.58 15.89
CA LEU A 393 -8.03 23.96 16.82
C LEU A 393 -8.97 23.02 16.07
N VAL A 394 -8.68 21.72 16.10
CA VAL A 394 -9.49 20.70 15.40
C VAL A 394 -10.62 20.17 16.27
N VAL A 395 -11.77 19.89 15.67
CA VAL A 395 -12.94 19.33 16.36
C VAL A 395 -12.75 17.84 16.61
N THR A 396 -12.63 17.44 17.88
CA THR A 396 -12.46 16.04 18.33
C THR A 396 -13.77 15.35 18.67
N ASN A 397 -14.83 16.13 18.91
CA ASN A 397 -16.19 15.63 19.12
C ASN A 397 -17.21 16.54 18.43
N GLY A 398 -18.22 15.96 17.79
CA GLY A 398 -19.25 16.69 17.05
C GLY A 398 -18.91 17.01 15.58
N ASN A 399 -17.78 16.51 15.06
CA ASN A 399 -17.36 16.65 13.66
C ASN A 399 -18.40 16.13 12.65
N PHE A 400 -18.99 14.95 12.87
CA PHE A 400 -20.03 14.39 11.98
C PHE A 400 -21.30 15.26 11.93
N LYS A 401 -21.65 15.92 13.04
CA LYS A 401 -22.80 16.83 13.11
C LYS A 401 -22.52 18.13 12.34
N LEU A 402 -21.29 18.63 12.38
CA LEU A 402 -20.86 19.79 11.59
C LEU A 402 -20.86 19.46 10.09
N ASP A 403 -20.40 18.27 9.72
CA ASP A 403 -20.46 17.78 8.33
C ASP A 403 -21.91 17.68 7.83
N SER A 404 -22.79 17.08 8.63
CA SER A 404 -24.23 17.01 8.33
C SER A 404 -24.83 18.40 8.10
N ALA A 405 -24.40 19.42 8.85
CA ALA A 405 -24.87 20.80 8.68
C ALA A 405 -24.40 21.43 7.35
N LEU A 406 -23.17 21.13 6.91
CA LEU A 406 -22.69 21.54 5.57
C LEU A 406 -23.49 20.85 4.47
N GLN A 407 -23.76 19.56 4.61
CA GLN A 407 -24.56 18.80 3.65
C GLN A 407 -26.00 19.34 3.53
N ILE A 408 -26.64 19.68 4.66
CA ILE A 408 -27.96 20.33 4.67
C ILE A 408 -27.91 21.68 3.96
N SER A 409 -26.81 22.41 4.11
CA SER A 409 -26.58 23.70 3.43
C SER A 409 -26.19 23.54 1.95
N ALA A 410 -26.10 22.29 1.46
CA ALA A 410 -25.60 21.94 0.13
C ALA A 410 -24.21 22.53 -0.17
N LYS A 411 -23.39 22.71 0.87
CA LYS A 411 -21.96 23.02 0.74
C LYS A 411 -21.17 21.73 0.53
N PRO A 412 -19.93 21.82 0.01
CA PRO A 412 -19.02 20.69 -0.01
C PRO A 412 -18.91 20.04 1.37
N SER A 413 -19.11 18.73 1.40
CA SER A 413 -19.11 17.90 2.61
C SER A 413 -18.34 16.60 2.34
N MET A 414 -18.21 15.79 3.38
CA MET A 414 -17.62 14.47 3.31
C MET A 414 -18.32 13.57 2.27
N MET A 415 -19.66 13.60 2.23
CA MET A 415 -20.46 12.80 1.28
C MET A 415 -20.72 13.50 -0.06
N THR A 416 -20.58 14.83 -0.14
CA THR A 416 -20.80 15.63 -1.36
C THR A 416 -19.60 16.55 -1.62
N PRO A 417 -18.51 16.04 -2.24
CA PRO A 417 -17.23 16.75 -2.30
C PRO A 417 -17.27 18.06 -3.11
N GLN A 418 -18.17 18.15 -4.10
CA GLN A 418 -18.33 19.32 -4.98
C GLN A 418 -19.39 20.31 -4.45
N GLY A 419 -20.08 19.96 -3.37
CA GLY A 419 -21.29 20.67 -2.93
C GLY A 419 -22.50 20.40 -3.84
N GLY A 420 -23.66 20.93 -3.47
CA GLY A 420 -24.92 20.64 -4.15
C GLY A 420 -25.50 19.25 -3.81
N GLY A 421 -26.83 19.13 -3.87
CA GLY A 421 -27.49 17.82 -3.85
C GLY A 421 -27.33 17.15 -5.21
N GLY A 422 -26.95 15.87 -5.23
CA GLY A 422 -26.71 15.09 -6.45
C GLY A 422 -27.79 15.25 -7.52
N GLY A 423 -27.34 15.27 -8.77
CA GLY A 423 -28.19 15.45 -9.94
C GLY A 423 -29.28 14.38 -10.08
N GLY A 424 -30.47 14.83 -10.49
CA GLY A 424 -31.37 14.13 -11.42
C GLY A 424 -31.92 12.76 -11.05
N HIS A 425 -32.95 12.70 -10.18
CA HIS A 425 -33.98 11.66 -10.31
C HIS A 425 -35.14 12.22 -11.15
N ASN A 426 -35.35 11.67 -12.36
CA ASN A 426 -36.54 11.96 -13.15
C ASN A 426 -37.44 10.71 -13.21
N HIS A 427 -38.61 10.79 -12.58
CA HIS A 427 -39.70 9.84 -12.82
C HIS A 427 -40.64 10.43 -13.88
N GLY A 428 -41.01 9.56 -14.83
CA GLY A 428 -41.96 9.72 -15.93
C GLY A 428 -42.90 10.94 -15.95
N GLY A 429 -42.81 11.66 -17.08
CA GLY A 429 -43.95 12.13 -17.85
C GLY A 429 -44.93 13.09 -17.17
N MET A 430 -44.59 14.37 -17.14
CA MET A 430 -45.56 15.47 -17.29
C MET A 430 -44.86 16.67 -17.95
N GLU A 431 -45.55 17.30 -18.90
CA GLU A 431 -45.11 18.51 -19.61
C GLU A 431 -44.73 19.64 -18.63
N MET A 432 -43.56 20.23 -18.86
CA MET A 432 -43.11 21.43 -18.16
C MET A 432 -43.93 22.64 -18.64
N PRO A 433 -44.45 23.51 -17.74
CA PRO A 433 -44.90 24.84 -18.14
C PRO A 433 -43.67 25.68 -18.53
N LYS A 434 -43.83 26.49 -19.59
CA LYS A 434 -42.80 27.39 -20.11
C LYS A 434 -42.31 28.35 -19.00
N ALA A 435 -40.99 28.47 -18.89
CA ALA A 435 -40.35 29.42 -17.98
C ALA A 435 -40.69 30.86 -18.40
N ASP A 436 -41.13 31.64 -17.42
CA ASP A 436 -41.36 33.08 -17.56
C ASP A 436 -40.01 33.80 -17.67
N GLU A 437 -39.96 34.78 -18.56
CA GLU A 437 -38.77 35.54 -18.90
C GLU A 437 -38.41 36.51 -17.76
N GLY A 438 -37.13 36.51 -17.36
CA GLY A 438 -36.46 37.74 -16.93
C GLY A 438 -36.07 37.86 -15.46
N VAL A 439 -34.89 37.32 -15.12
CA VAL A 439 -33.96 38.00 -14.20
C VAL A 439 -32.54 37.82 -14.73
N LYS A 440 -31.99 38.86 -15.37
CA LYS A 440 -30.57 38.91 -15.73
C LYS A 440 -29.77 39.33 -14.49
N MET A 441 -29.01 38.41 -13.92
CA MET A 441 -27.94 38.75 -12.97
C MET A 441 -26.76 39.33 -13.75
N ASN A 442 -26.48 40.63 -13.57
CA ASN A 442 -25.29 41.29 -14.10
C ASN A 442 -24.05 40.83 -13.32
N ALA A 443 -23.33 39.82 -13.83
CA ALA A 443 -21.96 39.54 -13.43
C ALA A 443 -21.01 40.12 -14.49
N SER A 444 -20.43 41.29 -14.25
CA SER A 444 -19.26 41.72 -15.03
C SER A 444 -18.09 40.78 -14.71
N PRO A 445 -17.28 40.34 -15.71
CA PRO A 445 -16.14 39.48 -15.44
C PRO A 445 -15.09 40.27 -14.64
N MET A 446 -14.99 39.96 -13.35
CA MET A 446 -14.01 40.55 -12.45
C MET A 446 -12.62 40.11 -12.93
N LYS A 447 -11.84 41.03 -13.52
CA LYS A 447 -10.54 40.71 -14.13
C LYS A 447 -9.50 40.39 -13.06
N LEU A 448 -8.83 39.24 -13.19
CA LEU A 448 -7.66 38.89 -12.38
C LEU A 448 -6.51 39.87 -12.62
N VAL A 449 -5.84 40.25 -11.53
CA VAL A 449 -4.58 41.03 -11.57
C VAL A 449 -3.53 40.23 -12.35
N PRO A 450 -2.73 40.85 -13.24
CA PRO A 450 -1.74 40.15 -14.05
C PRO A 450 -0.81 39.24 -13.25
N ALA A 451 -0.28 39.72 -12.12
CA ALA A 451 0.60 38.92 -11.26
C ALA A 451 -0.05 37.60 -10.79
N VAL A 452 -1.30 37.65 -10.30
CA VAL A 452 -2.06 36.45 -9.87
C VAL A 452 -2.28 35.50 -11.04
N ARG A 453 -2.67 36.06 -12.19
CA ARG A 453 -2.93 35.31 -13.41
C ARG A 453 -1.68 34.58 -13.90
N ASP A 454 -0.54 35.27 -13.95
CA ASP A 454 0.73 34.72 -14.44
C ASP A 454 1.23 33.62 -13.48
N SER A 455 1.10 33.80 -12.16
CA SER A 455 1.42 32.75 -11.18
C SER A 455 0.50 31.52 -11.34
N MET A 456 -0.80 31.71 -11.53
CA MET A 456 -1.74 30.61 -11.78
C MET A 456 -1.48 29.91 -13.12
N GLN A 457 -1.01 30.63 -14.15
CA GLN A 457 -0.54 30.01 -15.40
C GLN A 457 0.70 29.14 -15.17
N GLY A 458 1.62 29.56 -14.29
CA GLY A 458 2.76 28.74 -13.87
C GLY A 458 2.34 27.39 -13.28
N ILE A 459 1.23 27.34 -12.53
CA ILE A 459 0.65 26.08 -12.02
C ILE A 459 0.21 25.18 -13.18
N VAL A 460 -0.48 25.75 -14.19
CA VAL A 460 -0.94 25.00 -15.37
C VAL A 460 0.24 24.46 -16.17
N GLU A 461 1.34 25.22 -16.30
CA GLU A 461 2.56 24.78 -16.96
C GLU A 461 3.21 23.60 -16.22
N GLN A 462 3.36 23.68 -14.90
CA GLN A 462 3.90 22.56 -14.12
C GLN A 462 3.01 21.32 -14.19
N TYR A 463 1.69 21.50 -14.17
CA TYR A 463 0.73 20.41 -14.41
C TYR A 463 0.97 19.72 -15.77
N LYS A 464 1.13 20.49 -16.85
CA LYS A 464 1.43 19.93 -18.19
C LYS A 464 2.77 19.20 -18.20
N THR A 465 3.80 19.74 -17.56
CA THR A 465 5.08 19.03 -17.42
C THR A 465 4.90 17.70 -16.69
N ILE A 466 4.14 17.66 -15.58
CA ILE A 466 3.86 16.40 -14.87
C ILE A 466 3.15 15.41 -15.79
N GLN A 467 2.16 15.87 -16.57
CA GLN A 467 1.46 15.03 -17.55
C GLN A 467 2.42 14.32 -18.50
N GLU A 468 3.33 15.07 -19.14
CA GLU A 468 4.35 14.53 -20.04
C GLU A 468 5.24 13.48 -19.34
N LYS A 469 5.56 13.68 -18.06
CA LYS A 469 6.40 12.75 -17.29
C LYS A 469 5.65 11.48 -16.87
N VAL A 470 4.35 11.59 -16.59
CA VAL A 470 3.48 10.44 -16.35
C VAL A 470 3.36 9.60 -17.63
N GLU A 471 3.16 10.25 -18.78
CA GLU A 471 3.13 9.60 -20.10
C GLU A 471 4.45 8.89 -20.43
N ALA A 472 5.59 9.49 -20.06
CA ALA A 472 6.92 8.90 -20.19
C ALA A 472 7.24 7.81 -19.15
N ALA A 473 6.35 7.55 -18.19
CA ALA A 473 6.51 6.57 -17.11
C ALA A 473 7.79 6.73 -16.27
N ASN A 474 8.23 7.97 -16.00
CA ASN A 474 9.45 8.27 -15.24
C ASN A 474 9.14 8.77 -13.82
N LEU A 475 9.15 7.87 -12.83
CA LEU A 475 8.81 8.18 -11.43
C LEU A 475 9.64 9.30 -10.80
N ALA A 476 10.95 9.34 -11.07
CA ALA A 476 11.83 10.35 -10.48
C ALA A 476 11.49 11.75 -11.01
N GLU A 477 11.22 11.87 -12.31
CA GLU A 477 10.84 13.14 -12.93
C GLU A 477 9.43 13.58 -12.55
N ILE A 478 8.51 12.62 -12.33
CA ILE A 478 7.15 12.92 -11.83
C ILE A 478 7.24 13.53 -10.43
N ARG A 479 7.99 12.91 -9.50
CA ARG A 479 8.20 13.45 -8.14
C ARG A 479 8.78 14.87 -8.17
N ALA A 480 9.82 15.08 -9.00
CA ALA A 480 10.42 16.40 -9.18
C ALA A 480 9.44 17.42 -9.82
N GLY A 481 8.49 16.96 -10.63
CA GLY A 481 7.40 17.77 -11.16
C GLY A 481 6.47 18.27 -10.06
N TYR A 482 6.07 17.41 -9.13
CA TYR A 482 5.26 17.81 -7.97
C TYR A 482 5.99 18.80 -7.05
N ASP A 483 7.31 18.68 -6.89
CA ASP A 483 8.09 19.69 -6.17
C ASP A 483 7.98 21.09 -6.79
N ARG A 484 8.03 21.17 -8.13
CA ARG A 484 7.87 22.44 -8.84
C ARG A 484 6.42 22.94 -8.78
N LEU A 485 5.44 22.04 -8.89
CA LEU A 485 4.03 22.39 -8.73
C LEU A 485 3.76 23.01 -7.35
N GLY A 486 4.32 22.44 -6.28
CA GLY A 486 4.20 22.99 -4.93
C GLY A 486 4.71 24.42 -4.82
N LYS A 487 5.91 24.68 -5.36
CA LYS A 487 6.48 26.03 -5.43
C LYS A 487 5.60 27.00 -6.22
N ALA A 488 5.02 26.54 -7.33
CA ALA A 488 4.12 27.35 -8.14
C ALA A 488 2.82 27.71 -7.38
N VAL A 489 2.24 26.77 -6.63
CA VAL A 489 1.06 27.01 -5.78
C VAL A 489 1.36 27.98 -4.64
N GLU A 490 2.52 27.86 -4.00
CA GLU A 490 2.97 28.77 -2.94
C GLU A 490 3.28 30.17 -3.43
N ALA A 491 3.72 30.32 -4.69
CA ALA A 491 4.09 31.60 -5.28
C ALA A 491 2.90 32.49 -5.67
N VAL A 492 1.65 32.00 -5.61
CA VAL A 492 0.48 32.80 -5.96
C VAL A 492 0.20 33.85 -4.87
N PRO A 493 0.16 35.15 -5.21
CA PRO A 493 -0.09 36.23 -4.24
C PRO A 493 -1.58 36.28 -3.87
N ALA A 494 -1.97 35.52 -2.85
CA ALA A 494 -3.36 35.35 -2.42
C ALA A 494 -4.00 36.63 -1.86
N ASP A 495 -3.18 37.57 -1.37
CA ASP A 495 -3.59 38.90 -0.90
C ASP A 495 -4.14 39.77 -2.04
N LEU A 496 -3.63 39.59 -3.27
CA LEU A 496 -4.08 40.27 -4.47
C LEU A 496 -5.38 39.68 -5.06
N ILE A 497 -5.85 38.55 -4.53
CA ILE A 497 -7.13 37.95 -4.91
C ILE A 497 -8.25 38.65 -4.15
N GLY A 498 -9.23 39.17 -4.90
CA GLY A 498 -10.37 39.89 -4.32
C GLY A 498 -11.17 39.05 -3.33
N PRO A 499 -11.82 39.68 -2.32
CA PRO A 499 -12.60 38.98 -1.30
C PRO A 499 -13.58 37.90 -1.81
N PRO A 500 -14.35 38.10 -2.90
CA PRO A 500 -15.32 37.10 -3.35
C PRO A 500 -14.70 35.84 -3.99
N MET A 501 -13.45 35.89 -4.45
CA MET A 501 -12.75 34.77 -5.10
C MET A 501 -11.71 34.10 -4.19
N ARG A 502 -11.34 34.76 -3.09
CA ARG A 502 -10.28 34.30 -2.19
C ARG A 502 -10.61 32.96 -1.51
N PRO A 503 -11.84 32.68 -1.05
CA PRO A 503 -12.19 31.38 -0.49
C PRO A 503 -12.01 30.22 -1.49
N GLN A 504 -12.36 30.43 -2.76
CA GLN A 504 -12.22 29.43 -3.82
C GLN A 504 -10.75 29.15 -4.12
N TRP A 505 -9.90 30.17 -4.07
CA TRP A 505 -8.45 29.98 -4.19
C TRP A 505 -7.91 29.14 -3.04
N PHE A 506 -8.27 29.46 -1.79
CA PHE A 506 -7.76 28.70 -0.64
C PHE A 506 -8.20 27.23 -0.65
N GLU A 507 -9.44 26.94 -1.06
CA GLU A 507 -9.91 25.56 -1.26
C GLU A 507 -9.03 24.81 -2.29
N VAL A 508 -8.86 25.38 -3.48
CA VAL A 508 -8.09 24.75 -4.56
C VAL A 508 -6.60 24.64 -4.21
N ALA A 509 -6.03 25.67 -3.60
CA ALA A 509 -4.63 25.67 -3.18
C ALA A 509 -4.36 24.61 -2.09
N MET A 510 -5.29 24.41 -1.15
CA MET A 510 -5.22 23.32 -0.18
C MET A 510 -5.20 21.96 -0.89
N LEU A 511 -6.13 21.72 -1.83
CA LEU A 511 -6.21 20.46 -2.57
C LEU A 511 -4.93 20.20 -3.39
N LEU A 512 -4.41 21.21 -4.10
CA LEU A 512 -3.17 21.08 -4.86
C LEU A 512 -1.94 20.84 -3.96
N ARG A 513 -1.90 21.41 -2.75
CA ARG A 513 -0.83 21.12 -1.77
C ARG A 513 -0.89 19.68 -1.27
N ASN A 514 -2.10 19.13 -1.12
CA ASN A 514 -2.29 17.72 -0.80
C ASN A 514 -1.77 16.83 -1.94
N ASP A 515 -2.14 17.14 -3.19
CA ASP A 515 -1.66 16.42 -4.38
C ASP A 515 -0.13 16.45 -4.48
N VAL A 516 0.51 17.59 -4.20
CA VAL A 516 1.97 17.73 -4.18
C VAL A 516 2.59 16.85 -3.12
N THR A 517 1.98 16.78 -1.93
CA THR A 517 2.49 15.95 -0.83
C THR A 517 2.44 14.47 -1.19
N GLU A 518 1.32 13.99 -1.74
CA GLU A 518 1.20 12.61 -2.22
C GLU A 518 2.12 12.34 -3.43
N GLY A 519 2.21 13.30 -4.35
CA GLY A 519 3.00 13.24 -5.57
C GLY A 519 4.51 13.13 -5.33
N ARG A 520 5.01 13.67 -4.21
CA ARG A 520 6.42 13.53 -3.77
C ARG A 520 6.76 12.10 -3.32
N GLU A 521 5.78 11.36 -2.81
CA GLU A 521 5.98 10.07 -2.17
C GLU A 521 5.59 8.86 -3.03
N ILE A 522 5.11 9.07 -4.26
CA ILE A 522 4.71 8.00 -5.20
C ILE A 522 5.81 6.97 -5.40
N ASN A 523 5.53 5.69 -5.22
CA ASN A 523 6.51 4.60 -5.37
C ASN A 523 6.22 3.66 -6.54
N SER A 524 5.06 3.82 -7.19
CA SER A 524 4.64 3.03 -8.34
C SER A 524 3.95 3.88 -9.39
N MET A 525 3.91 3.39 -10.64
CA MET A 525 3.16 4.08 -11.71
C MET A 525 1.66 4.11 -11.46
N ARG A 526 1.11 3.08 -10.78
CA ARG A 526 -0.30 3.06 -10.38
C ARG A 526 -0.63 4.22 -9.44
N GLU A 527 0.24 4.50 -8.47
CA GLU A 527 0.10 5.66 -7.60
C GLU A 527 0.26 6.97 -8.36
N ALA A 528 1.23 7.04 -9.28
CA ALA A 528 1.46 8.21 -10.12
C ALA A 528 0.23 8.58 -10.95
N ASP A 529 -0.39 7.60 -11.62
CA ASP A 529 -1.64 7.78 -12.37
C ASP A 529 -2.78 8.25 -11.47
N ARG A 530 -2.88 7.69 -10.27
CA ARG A 530 -3.91 8.04 -9.29
C ARG A 530 -3.80 9.52 -8.87
N VAL A 531 -2.62 9.94 -8.41
CA VAL A 531 -2.37 11.31 -7.94
C VAL A 531 -2.47 12.30 -9.10
N PHE A 532 -2.01 11.95 -10.30
CA PHE A 532 -2.12 12.80 -11.47
C PHE A 532 -3.58 13.07 -11.87
N THR A 533 -4.43 12.05 -11.80
CA THR A 533 -5.87 12.21 -12.07
C THR A 533 -6.53 13.19 -11.10
N LEU A 534 -6.17 13.15 -9.82
CA LEU A 534 -6.66 14.11 -8.80
C LEU A 534 -6.16 15.52 -9.09
N THR A 535 -4.86 15.64 -9.35
CA THR A 535 -4.22 16.92 -9.73
C THR A 535 -4.93 17.56 -10.92
N ARG A 536 -5.26 16.76 -11.94
CA ARG A 536 -6.01 17.22 -13.11
C ARG A 536 -7.40 17.75 -12.73
N GLN A 537 -8.13 17.05 -11.85
CA GLN A 537 -9.43 17.52 -11.36
C GLN A 537 -9.30 18.87 -10.63
N HIS A 538 -8.34 19.00 -9.72
CA HIS A 538 -8.13 20.25 -8.95
C HIS A 538 -7.65 21.40 -9.84
N VAL A 539 -6.79 21.15 -10.84
CA VAL A 539 -6.39 22.16 -11.84
C VAL A 539 -7.57 22.59 -12.69
N ASN A 540 -8.46 21.68 -13.09
CA ASN A 540 -9.67 22.03 -13.83
C ASN A 540 -10.65 22.85 -12.97
N GLN A 541 -10.79 22.51 -11.69
CA GLN A 541 -11.56 23.29 -10.72
C GLN A 541 -10.99 24.71 -10.56
N MET A 542 -9.66 24.85 -10.52
CA MET A 542 -8.99 26.16 -10.55
C MET A 542 -9.39 26.97 -11.78
N LYS A 543 -9.25 26.38 -12.97
CA LYS A 543 -9.57 27.04 -14.25
C LYS A 543 -11.04 27.45 -14.35
N ALA A 544 -11.96 26.67 -13.75
CA ALA A 544 -13.38 26.99 -13.74
C ALA A 544 -13.71 28.23 -12.89
N HIS A 545 -13.01 28.44 -11.78
CA HIS A 545 -13.22 29.58 -10.89
C HIS A 545 -12.39 30.82 -11.25
N PHE A 546 -11.24 30.63 -11.89
CA PHE A 546 -10.29 31.68 -12.22
C PHE A 546 -10.11 31.78 -13.74
N PRO A 547 -10.64 32.83 -14.41
CA PRO A 547 -10.52 32.98 -15.85
C PRO A 547 -9.08 33.29 -16.26
N LEU A 548 -8.30 32.26 -16.53
CA LEU A 548 -6.94 32.35 -17.05
C LEU A 548 -6.95 32.49 -18.58
N PRO A 549 -5.99 33.20 -19.19
CA PRO A 549 -5.79 33.15 -20.62
C PRO A 549 -5.52 31.70 -21.00
N MET A 550 -6.38 31.18 -21.86
CA MET A 550 -6.19 29.91 -22.50
C MET A 550 -4.79 29.89 -23.14
N SER A 551 -4.03 28.81 -23.00
CA SER A 551 -2.76 28.65 -23.73
C SER A 551 -2.98 28.75 -25.25
N HIS A 552 -1.94 28.92 -26.06
CA HIS A 552 -2.11 29.00 -27.53
C HIS A 552 -2.85 27.77 -28.10
N ASP A 553 -2.68 26.62 -27.44
CA ASP A 553 -3.39 25.34 -27.66
C ASP A 553 -4.87 25.33 -27.22
N GLU A 554 -5.26 26.16 -26.26
CA GLU A 554 -6.62 26.25 -25.70
C GLU A 554 -7.39 27.44 -26.33
N MET A 555 -6.71 28.53 -26.74
CA MET A 555 -7.28 29.69 -27.47
C MET A 555 -7.88 29.29 -28.83
N GLN A 556 -7.50 28.12 -29.35
CA GLN A 556 -8.10 27.53 -30.54
C GLN A 556 -9.39 26.74 -30.27
N MET A 557 -10.00 26.76 -29.08
CA MET A 557 -11.33 26.16 -28.86
C MET A 557 -12.42 27.25 -28.85
N PRO A 558 -13.21 27.43 -29.94
CA PRO A 558 -14.38 28.30 -29.90
C PRO A 558 -15.56 27.59 -29.18
N ALA A 559 -16.56 28.35 -28.77
CA ALA A 559 -17.81 27.84 -28.19
C ALA A 559 -18.45 26.74 -29.07
N MET A 560 -18.82 25.61 -28.44
CA MET A 560 -19.28 24.35 -29.07
C MET A 560 -20.67 24.40 -29.72
N THR A 561 -21.04 25.45 -30.46
CA THR A 561 -22.40 25.50 -31.05
C THR A 561 -22.50 25.98 -32.49
N ASN A 562 -21.40 26.27 -33.21
CA ASN A 562 -21.48 26.61 -34.64
C ASN A 562 -20.13 26.47 -35.37
N MET A 563 -19.48 25.31 -35.26
CA MET A 563 -18.36 24.98 -36.15
C MET A 563 -18.90 24.11 -37.28
N ASP A 564 -18.70 24.52 -38.53
CA ASP A 564 -19.07 23.71 -39.70
C ASP A 564 -18.10 22.53 -39.78
N VAL A 565 -18.54 21.36 -39.32
CA VAL A 565 -17.71 20.15 -39.25
C VAL A 565 -17.82 19.43 -40.58
N PRO A 566 -16.71 19.26 -41.33
CA PRO A 566 -16.74 18.54 -42.60
C PRO A 566 -17.28 17.11 -42.41
N PRO A 567 -18.14 16.60 -43.31
CA PRO A 567 -18.71 15.25 -43.23
C PRO A 567 -17.64 14.15 -43.09
N GLU A 568 -16.43 14.41 -43.59
CA GLU A 568 -15.29 13.50 -43.50
C GLU A 568 -14.85 13.29 -42.04
N VAL A 569 -14.88 14.34 -41.20
CA VAL A 569 -14.51 14.25 -39.78
C VAL A 569 -15.56 13.43 -39.03
N THR A 570 -16.84 13.72 -39.22
CA THR A 570 -17.94 13.00 -38.55
C THR A 570 -18.01 11.53 -39.02
N GLN A 571 -17.73 11.25 -40.29
CA GLN A 571 -17.64 9.88 -40.81
C GLN A 571 -16.44 9.10 -40.24
N GLN A 572 -15.28 9.75 -40.03
CA GLN A 572 -14.14 9.14 -39.35
C GLN A 572 -14.49 8.79 -37.90
N LEU A 573 -15.15 9.71 -37.19
CA LEU A 573 -15.58 9.56 -35.79
C LEU A 573 -16.58 8.41 -35.57
N ASN A 574 -17.55 8.23 -36.48
CA ASN A 574 -18.56 7.18 -36.36
C ASN A 574 -17.95 5.77 -36.21
N GLY A 575 -16.80 5.53 -36.85
CA GLY A 575 -16.12 4.24 -36.78
C GLY A 575 -15.55 3.90 -35.40
N PHE A 576 -15.49 4.84 -34.46
CA PHE A 576 -15.02 4.61 -33.09
C PHE A 576 -16.12 4.24 -32.12
N VAL A 577 -17.37 4.63 -32.38
CA VAL A 577 -18.50 4.43 -31.47
C VAL A 577 -18.75 2.94 -31.21
N GLY A 578 -18.79 2.11 -32.27
CA GLY A 578 -19.02 0.67 -32.14
C GLY A 578 -17.97 -0.05 -31.27
N PRO A 579 -16.67 0.02 -31.61
CA PRO A 579 -15.61 -0.58 -30.80
C PRO A 579 -15.55 -0.05 -29.37
N TYR A 580 -15.77 1.25 -29.16
CA TYR A 580 -15.85 1.86 -27.84
C TYR A 580 -16.97 1.25 -26.98
N LEU A 581 -18.19 1.15 -27.53
CA LEU A 581 -19.33 0.56 -26.83
C LEU A 581 -19.11 -0.93 -26.54
N GLY A 582 -18.48 -1.66 -27.46
CA GLY A 582 -18.10 -3.06 -27.27
C GLY A 582 -17.15 -3.25 -26.09
N LEU A 583 -16.11 -2.41 -26.00
CA LEU A 583 -15.17 -2.42 -24.88
C LEU A 583 -15.87 -2.10 -23.55
N GLY A 584 -16.71 -1.06 -23.51
CA GLY A 584 -17.48 -0.72 -22.30
C GLY A 584 -18.39 -1.86 -21.84
N LYS A 585 -19.05 -2.55 -22.77
CA LYS A 585 -19.91 -3.71 -22.47
C LYS A 585 -19.11 -4.89 -21.91
N ALA A 586 -17.94 -5.19 -22.48
CA ALA A 586 -17.07 -6.25 -21.97
C ALA A 586 -16.57 -5.95 -20.55
N LEU A 587 -16.17 -4.70 -20.29
CA LEU A 587 -15.73 -4.26 -18.96
C LEU A 587 -16.85 -4.26 -17.92
N ALA A 588 -18.08 -3.97 -18.33
CA ALA A 588 -19.26 -4.09 -17.47
C ALA A 588 -19.61 -5.55 -17.14
N ALA A 589 -19.14 -6.51 -17.93
CA ALA A 589 -19.36 -7.94 -17.73
C ALA A 589 -18.19 -8.66 -17.02
N ASP A 590 -17.14 -7.94 -16.59
CA ASP A 590 -15.87 -8.53 -16.11
C ASP A 590 -15.20 -9.48 -17.11
N ASP A 591 -15.48 -9.32 -18.40
CA ASP A 591 -14.94 -10.19 -19.45
C ASP A 591 -13.61 -9.63 -19.97
N LEU A 592 -12.50 -10.08 -19.35
CA LEU A 592 -11.14 -9.66 -19.70
C LEU A 592 -10.77 -10.00 -21.15
N GLU A 593 -11.17 -11.18 -21.63
CA GLU A 593 -10.81 -11.66 -22.97
C GLU A 593 -11.58 -10.87 -24.03
N ALA A 594 -12.89 -10.67 -23.84
CA ALA A 594 -13.68 -9.83 -24.75
C ALA A 594 -13.20 -8.37 -24.73
N ALA A 595 -12.80 -7.83 -23.56
CA ALA A 595 -12.27 -6.48 -23.46
C ALA A 595 -10.94 -6.35 -24.21
N LYS A 596 -10.02 -7.30 -24.06
CA LYS A 596 -8.76 -7.34 -24.81
C LYS A 596 -8.98 -7.45 -26.32
N GLN A 597 -9.98 -8.23 -26.75
CA GLN A 597 -10.32 -8.38 -28.17
C GLN A 597 -10.97 -7.13 -28.78
N ALA A 598 -11.61 -6.28 -27.97
CA ALA A 598 -12.22 -5.04 -28.44
C ALA A 598 -11.19 -3.92 -28.72
N VAL A 599 -10.04 -3.90 -28.01
CA VAL A 599 -9.02 -2.86 -28.14
C VAL A 599 -8.33 -2.81 -29.52
N PRO A 600 -7.94 -3.95 -30.15
CA PRO A 600 -7.34 -3.95 -31.49
C PRO A 600 -8.20 -3.27 -32.56
N ALA A 601 -9.54 -3.34 -32.46
CA ALA A 601 -10.43 -2.69 -33.40
C ALA A 601 -10.32 -1.14 -33.35
N LEU A 602 -10.13 -0.57 -32.15
CA LEU A 602 -9.88 0.88 -31.99
C LEU A 602 -8.54 1.27 -32.62
N HIS A 603 -7.50 0.47 -32.40
CA HIS A 603 -6.17 0.71 -32.95
C HIS A 603 -6.16 0.62 -34.48
N GLN A 604 -6.74 -0.44 -35.04
CA GLN A 604 -6.86 -0.64 -36.48
C GLN A 604 -7.68 0.48 -37.12
N ARG A 605 -8.72 0.98 -36.43
CA ARG A 605 -9.49 2.12 -36.91
C ARG A 605 -8.65 3.39 -36.98
N LEU A 606 -7.88 3.72 -35.94
CA LEU A 606 -6.94 4.85 -35.95
C LEU A 606 -5.90 4.75 -37.06
N ALA A 607 -5.33 3.56 -37.25
CA ALA A 607 -4.32 3.29 -38.27
C ALA A 607 -4.85 3.41 -39.71
N SER A 608 -6.14 3.16 -39.92
CA SER A 608 -6.79 3.24 -41.23
C SER A 608 -7.39 4.62 -41.57
N LEU A 609 -7.30 5.60 -40.66
CA LEU A 609 -7.79 6.96 -40.91
C LEU A 609 -6.91 7.67 -41.94
N LEU A 610 -7.49 7.96 -43.11
CA LEU A 610 -6.88 8.80 -44.13
C LEU A 610 -6.77 10.26 -43.65
N PRO A 611 -5.69 10.98 -44.02
CA PRO A 611 -5.58 12.41 -43.74
C PRO A 611 -6.68 13.19 -44.47
N ILE A 612 -7.33 14.11 -43.76
CA ILE A 612 -8.31 15.02 -44.35
C ILE A 612 -7.53 16.27 -44.78
N VAL A 613 -7.54 16.59 -46.08
CA VAL A 613 -6.89 17.80 -46.60
C VAL A 613 -7.90 18.93 -46.59
N SER A 614 -7.83 19.77 -45.57
CA SER A 614 -8.74 20.91 -45.38
C SER A 614 -8.05 21.97 -44.51
N GLU A 615 -8.23 23.25 -44.86
CA GLU A 615 -7.82 24.38 -44.02
C GLU A 615 -8.83 24.70 -42.90
N SER A 616 -9.84 23.85 -42.72
CA SER A 616 -10.83 24.04 -41.67
C SER A 616 -10.23 23.79 -40.29
N LYS A 617 -10.57 24.68 -39.36
CA LYS A 617 -10.21 24.56 -37.94
C LYS A 617 -10.70 23.23 -37.32
N ALA A 618 -11.82 22.69 -37.80
CA ALA A 618 -12.33 21.40 -37.38
C ALA A 618 -11.36 20.24 -37.69
N VAL A 619 -10.67 20.29 -38.84
CA VAL A 619 -9.72 19.26 -39.27
C VAL A 619 -8.38 19.38 -38.53
N GLU A 620 -7.94 20.61 -38.22
CA GLU A 620 -6.80 20.85 -37.32
C GLU A 620 -7.06 20.27 -35.92
N MET A 621 -8.22 20.60 -35.33
CA MET A 621 -8.63 20.06 -34.03
C MET A 621 -8.74 18.53 -34.05
N TRP A 622 -9.39 17.96 -35.06
CA TRP A 622 -9.49 16.50 -35.21
C TRP A 622 -8.11 15.82 -35.30
N SER A 623 -7.15 16.47 -35.98
CA SER A 623 -5.78 15.93 -36.08
C SER A 623 -5.07 15.86 -34.73
N LYS A 624 -5.31 16.84 -33.84
CA LYS A 624 -4.81 16.83 -32.46
C LYS A 624 -5.49 15.74 -31.63
N GLU A 625 -6.82 15.68 -31.62
CA GLU A 625 -7.59 14.69 -30.86
C GLU A 625 -7.29 13.24 -31.33
N LYS A 626 -6.96 13.05 -32.61
CA LYS A 626 -6.51 11.75 -33.15
C LYS A 626 -5.20 11.28 -32.51
N ARG A 627 -4.27 12.19 -32.20
CA ARG A 627 -3.03 11.87 -31.50
C ARG A 627 -3.32 11.40 -30.08
N ASP A 628 -4.13 12.16 -29.34
CA ASP A 628 -4.49 11.83 -27.95
C ASP A 628 -5.23 10.48 -27.87
N LEU A 629 -6.17 10.24 -28.80
CA LEU A 629 -6.81 8.93 -28.97
C LEU A 629 -5.80 7.81 -29.23
N SER A 630 -4.79 8.05 -30.07
CA SER A 630 -3.75 7.06 -30.38
C SER A 630 -2.92 6.69 -29.17
N GLU A 631 -2.58 7.66 -28.33
CA GLU A 631 -1.82 7.43 -27.11
C GLU A 631 -2.65 6.65 -26.07
N ILE A 632 -3.93 7.00 -25.89
CA ILE A 632 -4.87 6.27 -25.02
C ILE A 632 -5.06 4.82 -25.50
N VAL A 633 -5.22 4.61 -26.80
CA VAL A 633 -5.39 3.27 -27.37
C VAL A 633 -4.11 2.44 -27.24
N ALA A 634 -2.93 3.04 -27.43
CA ALA A 634 -1.66 2.36 -27.19
C ALA A 634 -1.50 1.94 -25.71
N ARG A 635 -1.99 2.75 -24.78
CA ARG A 635 -2.03 2.39 -23.35
C ARG A 635 -2.98 1.23 -23.09
N LEU A 636 -4.17 1.23 -23.69
CA LEU A 636 -5.12 0.11 -23.60
C LEU A 636 -4.55 -1.19 -24.16
N GLN A 637 -3.76 -1.16 -25.23
CA GLN A 637 -3.12 -2.34 -25.80
C GLN A 637 -2.09 -3.00 -24.85
N LYS A 638 -1.46 -2.22 -23.98
CA LYS A 638 -0.48 -2.71 -22.99
C LYS A 638 -1.12 -3.22 -21.70
N ALA A 639 -2.44 -3.02 -21.53
CA ALA A 639 -3.14 -3.41 -20.32
C ALA A 639 -3.37 -4.93 -20.25
N ASN A 640 -2.89 -5.56 -19.18
CA ASN A 640 -2.90 -7.03 -19.05
C ASN A 640 -4.03 -7.56 -18.16
N ASP A 641 -4.68 -6.69 -17.38
CA ASP A 641 -5.74 -7.02 -16.42
C ASP A 641 -6.93 -6.05 -16.52
N LEU A 642 -8.03 -6.39 -15.86
CA LEU A 642 -9.27 -5.59 -15.87
C LEU A 642 -9.07 -4.20 -15.24
N ALA A 643 -8.21 -4.06 -14.24
CA ALA A 643 -8.00 -2.79 -13.54
C ALA A 643 -7.29 -1.78 -14.46
N ALA A 644 -6.23 -2.20 -15.14
CA ALA A 644 -5.51 -1.40 -16.13
C ALA A 644 -6.41 -1.04 -17.32
N LEU A 645 -7.21 -2.00 -17.82
CA LEU A 645 -8.18 -1.73 -18.89
C LEU A 645 -9.25 -0.71 -18.48
N ARG A 646 -9.77 -0.79 -17.25
CA ARG A 646 -10.74 0.18 -16.70
C ARG A 646 -10.16 1.57 -16.59
N SER A 647 -8.93 1.69 -16.10
CA SER A 647 -8.23 2.97 -16.04
C SER A 647 -8.01 3.57 -17.43
N GLY A 648 -7.58 2.76 -18.41
CA GLY A 648 -7.45 3.22 -19.79
C GLY A 648 -8.79 3.57 -20.43
N PHE A 649 -9.85 2.82 -20.10
CA PHE A 649 -11.19 3.06 -20.61
C PHE A 649 -11.80 4.35 -20.04
N ALA A 650 -11.46 4.76 -18.82
CA ALA A 650 -11.87 6.05 -18.28
C ALA A 650 -11.31 7.21 -19.09
N LEU A 651 -10.01 7.17 -19.41
CA LEU A 651 -9.38 8.16 -20.28
C LEU A 651 -10.03 8.18 -21.67
N LEU A 652 -10.27 6.99 -22.24
CA LEU A 652 -10.97 6.87 -23.52
C LEU A 652 -12.40 7.42 -23.47
N SER A 653 -13.12 7.18 -22.39
CA SER A 653 -14.51 7.63 -22.22
C SER A 653 -14.61 9.14 -22.11
N GLU A 654 -13.70 9.78 -21.36
CA GLU A 654 -13.61 11.24 -21.32
C GLU A 654 -13.30 11.82 -22.70
N GLN A 655 -12.35 11.21 -23.42
CA GLN A 655 -11.98 11.62 -24.77
C GLN A 655 -13.16 11.49 -25.74
N MET A 656 -13.90 10.39 -25.68
CA MET A 656 -15.11 10.19 -26.50
C MET A 656 -16.23 11.18 -26.17
N LEU A 657 -16.44 11.52 -24.89
CA LEU A 657 -17.38 12.56 -24.49
C LEU A 657 -16.97 13.95 -25.00
N SER A 658 -15.68 14.26 -24.97
CA SER A 658 -15.13 15.48 -25.55
C SER A 658 -15.44 15.55 -27.05
N LEU A 659 -15.12 14.48 -27.78
CA LEU A 659 -15.37 14.38 -29.23
C LEU A 659 -16.86 14.49 -29.58
N GLN A 660 -17.75 13.85 -28.80
CA GLN A 660 -19.20 13.97 -28.97
C GLN A 660 -19.66 15.42 -28.84
N ARG A 661 -19.16 16.16 -27.84
CA ARG A 661 -19.56 17.56 -27.60
C ARG A 661 -18.98 18.51 -28.64
N MET A 662 -17.77 18.23 -29.15
CA MET A 662 -17.09 19.08 -30.14
C MET A 662 -17.61 18.88 -31.56
N PHE A 663 -17.78 17.63 -31.98
CA PHE A 663 -18.05 17.30 -33.39
C PHE A 663 -19.43 16.67 -33.62
N GLY A 664 -20.02 16.08 -32.59
CA GLY A 664 -21.23 15.25 -32.72
C GLY A 664 -20.94 13.93 -33.45
N PHE A 665 -21.41 12.82 -32.91
CA PHE A 665 -21.36 11.53 -33.59
C PHE A 665 -22.57 11.39 -34.52
N PRO A 666 -22.37 11.11 -35.83
CA PRO A 666 -23.46 10.88 -36.76
C PRO A 666 -23.97 9.45 -36.57
N THR A 667 -24.78 9.23 -35.54
CA THR A 667 -25.38 7.94 -35.24
C THR A 667 -26.89 8.06 -35.11
N ASP A 668 -27.61 7.11 -35.73
CA ASP A 668 -29.07 6.98 -35.59
C ASP A 668 -29.48 6.43 -34.21
N ALA A 669 -28.51 5.87 -33.46
CA ALA A 669 -28.73 5.32 -32.14
C ALA A 669 -28.69 6.43 -31.08
N ALA A 670 -29.68 6.44 -30.18
CA ALA A 670 -29.65 7.34 -29.04
C ALA A 670 -28.46 7.01 -28.12
N LEU A 671 -27.57 7.99 -27.94
CA LEU A 671 -26.47 7.89 -26.99
C LEU A 671 -26.85 8.52 -25.65
N TYR A 672 -26.34 7.96 -24.57
CA TYR A 672 -26.53 8.45 -23.22
C TYR A 672 -25.19 8.63 -22.53
N GLU A 673 -25.00 9.77 -21.87
CA GLU A 673 -23.92 10.00 -20.91
C GLU A 673 -24.36 9.48 -19.54
N LEU A 674 -23.53 8.64 -18.95
CA LEU A 674 -23.71 8.15 -17.59
C LEU A 674 -22.54 8.58 -16.73
N HIS A 675 -22.79 8.79 -15.45
CA HIS A 675 -21.76 9.10 -14.46
C HIS A 675 -21.88 8.15 -13.28
N CYS A 676 -20.75 7.63 -12.79
CA CYS A 676 -20.67 6.88 -11.54
C CYS A 676 -19.81 7.67 -10.56
N PRO A 677 -20.37 8.18 -9.45
CA PRO A 677 -19.64 9.04 -8.51
C PRO A 677 -18.64 8.24 -7.68
N MET A 678 -18.88 6.93 -7.50
CA MET A 678 -18.02 6.05 -6.74
C MET A 678 -16.80 5.57 -7.51
N ALA A 679 -16.79 5.71 -8.84
CA ALA A 679 -15.72 5.22 -9.70
C ALA A 679 -14.35 5.73 -9.23
N PHE A 680 -13.37 4.83 -9.25
CA PHE A 680 -11.99 5.11 -8.87
C PHE A 680 -11.86 5.70 -7.46
N GLU A 681 -12.49 5.08 -6.47
CA GLU A 681 -12.41 5.45 -5.05
C GLU A 681 -13.12 6.79 -4.73
N GLY A 682 -14.29 7.02 -5.35
CA GLY A 682 -15.12 8.21 -5.09
C GLY A 682 -14.78 9.44 -5.93
N ARG A 683 -13.99 9.27 -7.00
CA ARG A 683 -13.55 10.37 -7.88
C ARG A 683 -14.54 10.72 -8.98
N GLY A 684 -15.46 9.82 -9.28
CA GLY A 684 -16.39 9.99 -10.38
C GLY A 684 -15.79 9.62 -11.73
N ALA A 685 -16.56 8.96 -12.59
CA ALA A 685 -16.18 8.77 -13.98
C ALA A 685 -17.43 8.68 -14.86
N SER A 686 -17.36 9.29 -16.05
CA SER A 686 -18.46 9.26 -17.02
C SER A 686 -18.16 8.32 -18.19
N TRP A 687 -19.20 7.81 -18.83
CA TRP A 687 -19.08 7.00 -20.05
C TRP A 687 -20.29 7.19 -20.96
N ILE A 688 -20.17 6.77 -22.22
CA ILE A 688 -21.27 6.78 -23.20
C ILE A 688 -21.82 5.36 -23.35
N GLN A 689 -23.15 5.22 -23.47
CA GLN A 689 -23.78 3.96 -23.86
C GLN A 689 -24.97 4.18 -24.81
N SER A 690 -25.46 3.11 -25.44
CA SER A 690 -26.52 3.16 -26.47
C SER A 690 -27.97 3.10 -25.94
N ASP A 691 -28.18 3.04 -24.62
CA ASP A 691 -29.50 3.05 -24.00
C ASP A 691 -29.44 3.62 -22.56
N ASN A 692 -30.55 3.65 -21.84
CA ASN A 692 -30.61 4.18 -20.47
C ASN A 692 -30.40 3.12 -19.37
N ALA A 693 -30.17 1.84 -19.72
CA ALA A 693 -29.96 0.77 -18.76
C ALA A 693 -28.52 0.82 -18.25
N VAL A 694 -28.35 1.23 -16.99
CA VAL A 694 -27.03 1.41 -16.37
C VAL A 694 -26.24 0.11 -16.39
N ARG A 695 -25.09 0.14 -17.08
CA ARG A 695 -24.08 -0.93 -17.09
C ARG A 695 -22.72 -0.30 -16.85
N ASN A 696 -22.28 -0.31 -15.60
CA ASN A 696 -21.08 0.37 -15.15
C ASN A 696 -19.81 -0.39 -15.57
N PRO A 697 -18.98 0.16 -16.49
CA PRO A 697 -17.77 -0.51 -16.96
C PRO A 697 -16.62 -0.50 -15.93
N TYR A 698 -16.69 0.39 -14.93
CA TYR A 698 -15.63 0.58 -13.93
C TYR A 698 -15.68 -0.42 -12.77
N TYR A 699 -16.85 -1.02 -12.51
CA TYR A 699 -17.04 -1.97 -11.42
C TYR A 699 -17.64 -3.32 -11.82
N GLY A 700 -18.08 -3.46 -13.07
CA GLY A 700 -18.63 -4.71 -13.56
C GLY A 700 -19.83 -5.18 -12.73
N PRO A 701 -20.02 -6.49 -12.54
CA PRO A 701 -21.10 -7.06 -11.74
C PRO A 701 -21.17 -6.54 -10.30
N SER A 702 -20.04 -6.18 -9.70
CA SER A 702 -19.96 -5.73 -8.30
C SER A 702 -20.78 -4.48 -8.03
N MET A 703 -20.87 -3.56 -9.00
CA MET A 703 -21.71 -2.34 -8.91
C MET A 703 -22.32 -1.98 -10.28
N LEU A 704 -22.89 -2.97 -10.97
CA LEU A 704 -23.31 -2.85 -12.38
C LEU A 704 -24.30 -1.71 -12.62
N LYS A 705 -25.20 -1.47 -11.66
CA LYS A 705 -26.27 -0.47 -11.76
C LYS A 705 -25.90 0.88 -11.12
N CYS A 706 -24.64 1.08 -10.75
CA CYS A 706 -24.19 2.32 -10.12
C CYS A 706 -23.98 3.41 -11.18
N ALA A 707 -24.94 4.33 -11.29
CA ALA A 707 -24.79 5.62 -11.93
C ALA A 707 -25.71 6.64 -11.23
N ASP A 708 -25.24 7.87 -11.03
CA ASP A 708 -26.02 8.98 -10.47
C ASP A 708 -26.50 9.98 -11.54
N LYS A 709 -25.95 9.88 -12.76
CA LYS A 709 -26.36 10.65 -13.93
C LYS A 709 -26.66 9.70 -15.09
N VAL A 710 -27.77 9.93 -15.79
CA VAL A 710 -28.11 9.29 -17.08
C VAL A 710 -28.80 10.34 -17.95
N GLU A 711 -28.06 10.96 -18.87
CA GLU A 711 -28.54 12.03 -19.74
C GLU A 711 -28.44 11.63 -21.20
N LYS A 712 -29.44 11.98 -22.01
CA LYS A 712 -29.40 11.76 -23.45
C LYS A 712 -28.47 12.81 -24.09
N LEU A 713 -27.54 12.35 -24.93
CA LEU A 713 -26.56 13.16 -25.65
C LEU A 713 -27.10 13.71 -26.97
#